data_AF-A0A955VVA2-F1
#
_entry.id   AF-A0A955VVA2-F1
#
_cell.length_a   1.000
_cell.length_b   1.000
_cell.length_c   1.000
_cell.angle_alpha   90.00
_cell.angle_beta   90.00
_cell.angle_gamma   90.00
#
_symmetry.space_group_name_H-M   'P 1'
#
loop_
_entity.id
_entity.type
_entity.pdbx_description
1 polymer ?
#
loop_
_entity_poly.entity_id
_entity_poly.type
_entity_poly.pdbx_seq_one_letter_code
_entity_poly.pdbx_strand_id
1 'polypeptide(L)'
;TVTGVEAGALVTLYNQAGDRLVSMKADAEGQAHFAYIPAEYTVLESGLGADIPVLGGTTLKAGDGYVIKDETASPVVESAPFRVLDVADVPDESLYAGQTLHGIIDPLISNVGDQDPNEGFNYITMRDGVKLGVMVRLPDPALYGPGPYPTVIEYSGYAPSRPDRKEPGTNIASSLGFATVAVNMRGTGCSGGVFDVFNPAQHADGYDLVEVVARQDFVLGHRVGMVGLSYSGIAQLFVARTNPPSLAAVTPLSVIADPWQEQWPGGIYNQGFTRSWLEQRDSEAAAGGQSWTHDRIAAGDTTCAAHQRLRSQNIDFEAFLHALEFYNPDARDRSLPRLVHEIRVPVYLTGAFQDEQTGAQFGNMLDHFENAAARKFIVFNGRHPDGYSPMVLTRWFEFLEFYVARRVPRLHPAVRLLGGQEFSSTFGVEGLEFEPDRFADFANDDYAGALAAYEAEPEVRVLFESGARPDTEPGAPAHRFEAAFDRFPPAEAVGHSYYLGPQGTLVPDAVPAETGADQYRHDPDAGTKTFFGPRGYELLAPLWDIDWTDFGPGEQLAYATEPFAEDVVMVGAGYAELYFASEADDANIQVTLSILSAAGDETYITSGWLRAGHRYVDEAASDEFRVEHSFRLEDFEPLVPGVVVPLKIAIPPFGQAFRAGSRLRLTITTPGRNHGTWEFENPTYDGTRPLHTVHRGGPLASRLYLPLVSGIEVPADPPACPSLRGQPCRPYQPQENQPAP
;
A
#
# COMPACT_ATOMS: atom_id res chain seq x y z
N THR A 1 8.80 -14.75 22.42
CA THR A 1 8.91 -13.88 23.61
C THR A 1 8.99 -14.75 24.84
N VAL A 2 9.91 -14.46 25.74
CA VAL A 2 9.97 -15.05 27.08
C VAL A 2 9.14 -14.17 28.00
N THR A 3 8.35 -14.78 28.88
CA THR A 3 7.46 -14.07 29.81
C THR A 3 7.60 -14.64 31.21
N GLY A 4 7.46 -13.80 32.23
CA GLY A 4 7.40 -14.24 33.63
C GLY A 4 8.75 -14.51 34.27
N VAL A 5 9.84 -13.98 33.71
CA VAL A 5 11.13 -13.88 34.40
C VAL A 5 11.14 -12.69 35.35
N GLU A 6 12.16 -12.55 36.20
CA GLU A 6 12.30 -11.36 37.03
C GLU A 6 12.56 -10.11 36.16
N ALA A 7 12.03 -8.95 36.55
CA ALA A 7 12.30 -7.70 35.85
C ALA A 7 13.82 -7.39 35.89
N GLY A 8 14.40 -7.05 34.75
CA GLY A 8 15.86 -6.86 34.60
C GLY A 8 16.68 -8.16 34.54
N ALA A 9 16.03 -9.33 34.55
CA ALA A 9 16.70 -10.62 34.36
C ALA A 9 17.47 -10.64 33.03
N LEU A 10 18.65 -11.25 33.03
CA LEU A 10 19.47 -11.39 31.82
C LEU A 10 19.15 -12.71 31.14
N VAL A 11 18.36 -12.63 30.07
CA VAL A 11 17.90 -13.78 29.31
C VAL A 11 18.71 -13.90 28.02
N THR A 12 19.38 -15.03 27.80
CA THR A 12 20.30 -15.22 26.67
C THR A 12 19.80 -16.27 25.70
N LEU A 13 19.78 -15.94 24.41
CA LEU A 13 19.49 -16.87 23.32
C LEU A 13 20.78 -17.55 22.84
N TYR A 14 20.74 -18.87 22.77
CA TYR A 14 21.80 -19.73 22.28
C TYR A 14 21.36 -20.46 21.00
N ASN A 15 22.29 -20.64 20.05
CA ASN A 15 22.09 -21.52 18.90
C ASN A 15 22.38 -23.00 19.28
N GLN A 16 22.15 -23.91 18.32
CA GLN A 16 22.42 -25.34 18.49
C GLN A 16 23.90 -25.68 18.80
N ALA A 17 24.84 -24.85 18.33
CA ALA A 17 26.27 -25.03 18.60
C ALA A 17 26.66 -24.59 20.03
N GLY A 18 25.75 -23.96 20.76
CA GLY A 18 25.99 -23.41 22.09
C GLY A 18 26.59 -22.01 22.08
N ASP A 19 26.60 -21.33 20.93
CA ASP A 19 27.05 -19.94 20.82
C ASP A 19 25.98 -18.99 21.34
N ARG A 20 26.41 -17.93 22.03
CA ARG A 20 25.54 -16.84 22.46
C ARG A 20 25.24 -15.94 21.27
N LEU A 21 23.96 -15.78 20.95
CA LEU A 21 23.53 -14.90 19.86
C LEU A 21 23.29 -13.48 20.38
N VAL A 22 22.46 -13.34 21.39
CA VAL A 22 22.10 -12.06 22.01
C VAL A 22 21.60 -12.30 23.43
N SER A 23 21.83 -11.35 24.33
CA SER A 23 21.20 -11.33 25.64
C SER A 23 20.24 -10.16 25.73
N MET A 24 19.03 -10.40 26.21
CA MET A 24 18.02 -9.39 26.46
C MET A 24 17.86 -9.23 27.98
N LYS A 25 17.89 -7.99 28.46
CA LYS A 25 17.41 -7.67 29.81
C LYS A 25 15.90 -7.57 29.78
N ALA A 26 15.25 -8.33 30.65
CA ALA A 26 13.79 -8.36 30.71
C ALA A 26 13.21 -7.01 31.15
N ASP A 27 12.08 -6.63 30.56
CA ASP A 27 11.38 -5.38 30.86
C ASP A 27 10.75 -5.39 32.27
N ALA A 28 10.02 -4.31 32.61
CA ALA A 28 9.34 -4.18 33.90
C ALA A 28 8.24 -5.24 34.14
N GLU A 29 7.72 -5.86 33.08
CA GLU A 29 6.73 -6.94 33.12
C GLU A 29 7.39 -8.34 33.15
N GLY A 30 8.72 -8.40 33.19
CA GLY A 30 9.46 -9.66 33.17
C GLY A 30 9.44 -10.34 31.80
N GLN A 31 9.52 -9.55 30.73
CA GLN A 31 9.44 -10.03 29.34
C GLN A 31 10.71 -9.73 28.55
N ALA A 32 11.10 -10.69 27.70
CA ALA A 32 12.22 -10.54 26.78
C ALA A 32 11.84 -11.03 25.37
N HIS A 33 11.93 -10.16 24.38
CA HIS A 33 11.61 -10.46 22.99
C HIS A 33 12.88 -10.58 22.13
N PHE A 34 12.94 -11.64 21.31
CA PHE A 34 14.10 -11.97 20.48
C PHE A 34 13.66 -11.95 19.01
N ALA A 35 13.69 -10.78 18.37
CA ALA A 35 13.41 -10.63 16.94
C ALA A 35 14.67 -10.31 16.12
N TYR A 36 15.63 -9.61 16.72
CA TYR A 36 16.83 -9.13 16.06
C TYR A 36 18.08 -9.76 16.65
N ILE A 37 18.99 -10.16 15.76
CA ILE A 37 20.30 -10.72 16.10
C ILE A 37 21.38 -9.78 15.57
N PRO A 38 22.12 -9.06 16.45
CA PRO A 38 23.18 -8.17 16.04
C PRO A 38 24.35 -8.94 15.39
N ALA A 39 25.15 -8.24 14.57
CA ALA A 39 26.33 -8.82 13.93
C ALA A 39 27.35 -9.35 14.96
N GLU A 40 27.46 -8.66 16.09
CA GLU A 40 28.30 -9.04 17.23
C GLU A 40 27.43 -9.25 18.47
N TYR A 41 27.77 -10.27 19.25
CA TYR A 41 27.08 -10.55 20.51
C TYR A 41 26.98 -9.29 21.38
N THR A 42 25.76 -8.94 21.75
CA THR A 42 25.45 -7.73 22.52
C THR A 42 24.41 -8.04 23.60
N VAL A 43 24.41 -7.23 24.67
CA VAL A 43 23.35 -7.20 25.67
C VAL A 43 22.45 -6.01 25.37
N LEU A 44 21.18 -6.26 25.08
CA LEU A 44 20.17 -5.25 24.76
C LEU A 44 19.12 -5.16 25.86
N GLU A 45 18.44 -4.03 25.96
CA GLU A 45 17.23 -3.88 26.76
C GLU A 45 16.03 -4.39 25.95
N SER A 46 15.06 -5.03 26.58
CA SER A 46 13.82 -5.45 25.92
C SER A 46 12.71 -4.43 26.11
N GLY A 47 11.89 -4.26 25.07
CA GLY A 47 10.68 -3.44 25.10
C GLY A 47 10.84 -2.06 24.47
N LEU A 48 9.77 -1.26 24.57
CA LEU A 48 9.68 0.08 23.98
C LEU A 48 10.83 1.00 24.43
N GLY A 49 11.48 1.68 23.47
CA GLY A 49 12.62 2.56 23.72
C GLY A 49 13.98 1.85 23.81
N ALA A 50 14.06 0.56 23.47
CA ALA A 50 15.33 -0.14 23.34
C ALA A 50 16.15 0.43 22.16
N ASP A 51 17.40 0.82 22.44
CA ASP A 51 18.37 1.22 21.43
C ASP A 51 18.91 -0.04 20.73
N ILE A 52 18.23 -0.47 19.67
CA ILE A 52 18.61 -1.64 18.88
C ILE A 52 19.47 -1.17 17.72
N PRO A 53 20.74 -1.59 17.63
CA PRO A 53 21.58 -1.23 16.48
C PRO A 53 21.06 -1.97 15.25
N VAL A 54 20.28 -1.34 14.37
CA VAL A 54 19.62 -2.02 13.22
C VAL A 54 20.54 -2.25 12.02
N LEU A 55 21.67 -1.54 11.94
CA LEU A 55 22.62 -1.67 10.85
C LEU A 55 23.53 -2.90 11.08
N GLY A 56 23.55 -3.80 10.10
CA GLY A 56 24.50 -4.92 10.01
C GLY A 56 24.09 -6.22 10.72
N GLY A 57 23.04 -6.25 11.54
CA GLY A 57 22.48 -7.50 12.06
C GLY A 57 21.34 -8.04 11.18
N THR A 58 20.70 -9.10 11.69
CA THR A 58 19.73 -9.90 10.93
C THR A 58 18.52 -10.27 11.76
N THR A 59 17.44 -10.68 11.11
CA THR A 59 16.35 -11.38 11.78
C THR A 59 16.79 -12.76 12.29
N LEU A 60 16.24 -13.19 13.43
CA LEU A 60 16.49 -14.54 13.95
C LEU A 60 16.08 -15.58 12.91
N LYS A 61 17.05 -16.34 12.40
CA LYS A 61 16.82 -17.34 11.34
C LYS A 61 16.07 -18.56 11.88
N ALA A 62 15.28 -19.19 11.02
CA ALA A 62 14.59 -20.44 11.31
C ALA A 62 15.59 -21.60 11.53
N GLY A 63 15.23 -22.54 12.39
CA GLY A 63 16.07 -23.70 12.71
C GLY A 63 15.75 -24.36 14.04
N ASP A 64 16.35 -25.51 14.28
CA ASP A 64 16.16 -26.30 15.49
C ASP A 64 17.30 -26.09 16.51
N GLY A 65 17.03 -26.46 17.77
CA GLY A 65 18.06 -26.56 18.80
C GLY A 65 18.42 -25.24 19.48
N TYR A 66 17.61 -24.19 19.31
CA TYR A 66 17.73 -22.97 20.07
C TYR A 66 17.40 -23.23 21.54
N VAL A 67 18.11 -22.55 22.44
CA VAL A 67 17.87 -22.63 23.88
C VAL A 67 17.92 -21.23 24.46
N ILE A 68 17.05 -20.97 25.43
CA ILE A 68 17.08 -19.73 26.20
C ILE A 68 17.49 -20.03 27.64
N LYS A 69 18.39 -19.21 28.20
CA LYS A 69 18.81 -19.29 29.60
C LYS A 69 18.53 -17.99 30.32
N ASP A 70 17.89 -18.09 31.48
CA ASP A 70 17.87 -17.02 32.49
C ASP A 70 19.16 -17.13 33.31
N GLU A 71 20.16 -16.34 32.93
CA GLU A 71 21.49 -16.32 33.55
C GLU A 71 21.47 -15.68 34.95
N THR A 72 20.38 -15.00 35.30
CA THR A 72 20.19 -14.35 36.60
C THR A 72 19.53 -15.24 37.64
N ALA A 73 18.81 -16.29 37.22
CA ALA A 73 18.21 -17.26 38.13
C ALA A 73 19.25 -18.12 38.86
N SER A 74 18.92 -18.55 40.09
CA SER A 74 19.77 -19.43 40.90
C SER A 74 18.98 -20.64 41.43
N PRO A 75 19.19 -21.85 40.88
CA PRO A 75 20.09 -22.17 39.77
C PRO A 75 19.62 -21.56 38.44
N VAL A 76 20.52 -21.42 37.46
CA VAL A 76 20.21 -20.99 36.09
C VAL A 76 19.06 -21.83 35.55
N VAL A 77 18.04 -21.15 35.02
CA VAL A 77 16.88 -21.79 34.41
C VAL A 77 17.10 -21.83 32.90
N GLU A 78 16.96 -23.02 32.32
CA GLU A 78 17.17 -23.28 30.89
C GLU A 78 15.87 -23.82 30.28
N SER A 79 15.51 -23.31 29.10
CA SER A 79 14.38 -23.84 28.33
C SER A 79 14.72 -25.23 27.80
N ALA A 80 13.70 -26.04 27.49
CA ALA A 80 13.91 -27.14 26.56
C ALA A 80 14.40 -26.57 25.20
N PRO A 81 15.20 -27.32 24.42
CA PRO A 81 15.52 -26.92 23.06
C PRO A 81 14.24 -26.73 22.25
N PHE A 82 14.19 -25.65 21.46
CA PHE A 82 13.04 -25.31 20.63
C PHE A 82 13.46 -24.98 19.19
N ARG A 83 12.44 -24.92 18.33
CA ARG A 83 12.57 -24.55 16.92
C ARG A 83 12.07 -23.12 16.71
N VAL A 84 12.83 -22.34 15.96
CA VAL A 84 12.34 -21.09 15.33
C VAL A 84 11.73 -21.48 13.99
N LEU A 85 10.45 -21.15 13.81
CA LEU A 85 9.68 -21.57 12.63
C LEU A 85 9.98 -20.67 11.43
N ASP A 86 10.03 -21.29 10.25
CA ASP A 86 10.02 -20.61 8.96
C ASP A 86 8.58 -20.30 8.51
N VAL A 87 8.39 -19.33 7.62
CA VAL A 87 7.08 -19.04 7.03
C VAL A 87 6.50 -20.26 6.30
N ALA A 88 7.37 -21.09 5.72
CA ALA A 88 7.00 -22.32 5.02
C ALA A 88 6.74 -23.53 5.95
N ASP A 89 7.01 -23.42 7.26
CA ASP A 89 6.75 -24.52 8.20
C ASP A 89 5.24 -24.70 8.44
N VAL A 90 4.64 -25.76 7.90
CA VAL A 90 3.22 -26.06 8.08
C VAL A 90 3.01 -27.03 9.26
N PRO A 91 2.17 -26.70 10.26
CA PRO A 91 1.85 -27.60 11.37
C PRO A 91 0.99 -28.79 10.94
N ASP A 92 0.81 -29.75 11.84
CA ASP A 92 -0.11 -30.88 11.64
C ASP A 92 -1.56 -30.39 11.47
N GLU A 93 -2.29 -31.02 10.55
CA GLU A 93 -3.68 -30.65 10.23
C GLU A 93 -4.62 -30.71 11.45
N SER A 94 -4.29 -31.50 12.48
CA SER A 94 -5.05 -31.54 13.73
C SER A 94 -5.10 -30.21 14.46
N LEU A 95 -4.11 -29.32 14.27
CA LEU A 95 -4.18 -27.94 14.76
C LEU A 95 -5.38 -27.20 14.17
N TYR A 96 -5.65 -27.41 12.87
CA TYR A 96 -6.70 -26.71 12.15
C TYR A 96 -8.06 -27.35 12.40
N ALA A 97 -8.16 -28.68 12.30
CA ALA A 97 -9.41 -29.41 12.49
C ALA A 97 -9.92 -29.40 13.94
N GLY A 98 -9.05 -29.13 14.91
CA GLY A 98 -9.40 -29.09 16.34
C GLY A 98 -10.05 -27.79 16.82
N GLN A 99 -10.26 -26.80 15.95
CA GLN A 99 -10.74 -25.46 16.31
C GLN A 99 -12.13 -25.18 15.72
N THR A 100 -13.07 -24.74 16.56
CA THR A 100 -14.45 -24.39 16.16
C THR A 100 -14.72 -22.92 16.47
N LEU A 101 -15.32 -22.22 15.50
CA LEU A 101 -15.68 -20.81 15.60
C LEU A 101 -17.19 -20.63 15.66
N HIS A 102 -17.64 -19.73 16.53
CA HIS A 102 -19.04 -19.35 16.67
C HIS A 102 -19.30 -18.01 15.99
N GLY A 103 -20.39 -17.92 15.22
CA GLY A 103 -20.76 -16.70 14.51
C GLY A 103 -22.14 -16.18 14.93
N ILE A 104 -22.32 -14.87 14.79
CA ILE A 104 -23.62 -14.20 14.97
C ILE A 104 -24.27 -13.93 13.61
N ILE A 105 -25.59 -13.71 13.58
CA ILE A 105 -26.26 -13.28 12.34
C ILE A 105 -26.05 -11.77 12.20
N ASP A 106 -25.67 -11.31 11.01
CA ASP A 106 -25.62 -9.89 10.64
C ASP A 106 -26.87 -9.56 9.81
N PRO A 107 -27.96 -9.10 10.47
CA PRO A 107 -29.24 -8.92 9.81
C PRO A 107 -29.20 -7.74 8.82
N LEU A 108 -29.80 -7.93 7.64
CA LEU A 108 -30.11 -6.83 6.71
C LEU A 108 -31.58 -6.46 6.73
N ILE A 109 -32.45 -7.47 6.78
CA ILE A 109 -33.92 -7.30 6.78
C ILE A 109 -34.58 -8.06 7.92
N SER A 110 -33.91 -9.07 8.46
CA SER A 110 -34.42 -9.86 9.57
C SER A 110 -34.37 -9.08 10.88
N ASN A 111 -35.33 -9.36 11.77
CA ASN A 111 -35.28 -8.93 13.16
C ASN A 111 -34.81 -10.12 13.99
N VAL A 112 -33.51 -10.16 14.30
CA VAL A 112 -32.87 -11.28 15.02
C VAL A 112 -32.97 -11.19 16.54
N GLY A 113 -33.73 -10.23 17.09
CA GLY A 113 -33.80 -9.99 18.53
C GLY A 113 -32.50 -9.41 19.12
N ASP A 114 -32.41 -9.34 20.45
CA ASP A 114 -31.20 -8.89 21.14
C ASP A 114 -30.12 -9.99 21.08
N GLN A 115 -29.27 -9.95 20.05
CA GLN A 115 -28.07 -10.78 19.96
C GLN A 115 -26.90 -10.07 20.64
N ASP A 116 -26.18 -10.75 21.53
CA ASP A 116 -24.94 -10.21 22.11
C ASP A 116 -23.83 -10.27 21.04
N PRO A 117 -23.29 -9.12 20.59
CA PRO A 117 -22.24 -9.10 19.58
C PRO A 117 -20.98 -9.86 20.00
N ASN A 118 -20.76 -10.07 21.31
CA ASN A 118 -19.62 -10.85 21.81
C ASN A 118 -19.72 -12.34 21.51
N GLU A 119 -20.89 -12.88 21.20
CA GLU A 119 -21.05 -14.30 20.86
C GLU A 119 -20.32 -14.70 19.57
N GLY A 120 -20.04 -13.72 18.70
CA GLY A 120 -19.27 -13.93 17.47
C GLY A 120 -17.76 -13.78 17.67
N PHE A 121 -17.31 -13.40 18.86
CA PHE A 121 -15.90 -13.18 19.17
C PHE A 121 -15.25 -14.49 19.62
N ASN A 122 -14.14 -14.85 18.96
CA ASN A 122 -13.42 -16.10 19.13
C ASN A 122 -11.91 -15.85 19.22
N TYR A 123 -11.16 -16.92 19.53
CA TYR A 123 -9.71 -16.96 19.37
C TYR A 123 -9.30 -18.13 18.48
N ILE A 124 -8.38 -17.87 17.56
CA ILE A 124 -7.70 -18.93 16.78
C ILE A 124 -6.27 -19.06 17.29
N THR A 125 -5.83 -20.29 17.57
CA THR A 125 -4.46 -20.62 17.95
C THR A 125 -3.63 -20.91 16.70
N MET A 126 -2.53 -20.19 16.54
CA MET A 126 -1.55 -20.30 15.44
C MET A 126 -0.53 -21.42 15.71
N ARG A 127 0.32 -21.73 14.71
CA ARG A 127 1.37 -22.77 14.82
C ARG A 127 2.36 -22.59 15.97
N ASP A 128 2.59 -21.36 16.41
CA ASP A 128 3.50 -21.02 17.51
C ASP A 128 2.78 -20.89 18.87
N GLY A 129 1.48 -21.21 18.91
CA GLY A 129 0.64 -21.14 20.11
C GLY A 129 0.08 -19.75 20.41
N VAL A 130 0.42 -18.72 19.64
CA VAL A 130 -0.21 -17.40 19.79
C VAL A 130 -1.67 -17.47 19.38
N LYS A 131 -2.52 -16.73 20.09
CA LYS A 131 -3.95 -16.67 19.85
C LYS A 131 -4.34 -15.33 19.22
N LEU A 132 -5.00 -15.36 18.08
CA LEU A 132 -5.52 -14.18 17.39
C LEU A 132 -7.01 -14.01 17.69
N GLY A 133 -7.43 -12.78 17.97
CA GLY A 133 -8.83 -12.40 18.15
C GLY A 133 -9.57 -12.34 16.82
N VAL A 134 -10.76 -12.94 16.77
CA VAL A 134 -11.54 -13.14 15.55
C VAL A 134 -13.01 -12.81 15.80
N MET A 135 -13.65 -12.13 14.86
CA MET A 135 -15.08 -11.90 14.87
C MET A 135 -15.74 -12.56 13.66
N VAL A 136 -16.69 -13.46 13.91
CA VAL A 136 -17.43 -14.19 12.87
C VAL A 136 -18.86 -13.64 12.77
N ARG A 137 -19.24 -13.24 11.56
CA ARG A 137 -20.60 -12.79 11.24
C ARG A 137 -21.13 -13.54 10.03
N LEU A 138 -22.32 -14.11 10.17
CA LEU A 138 -23.01 -14.91 9.17
C LEU A 138 -24.08 -14.04 8.49
N PRO A 139 -24.30 -14.21 7.17
CA PRO A 139 -25.24 -13.38 6.44
C PRO A 139 -26.68 -13.68 6.85
N ASP A 140 -27.57 -12.72 6.56
CA ASP A 140 -29.00 -12.83 6.88
C ASP A 140 -29.67 -14.02 6.16
N PRO A 141 -30.09 -15.07 6.89
CA PRO A 141 -30.69 -16.25 6.28
C PRO A 141 -32.08 -15.98 5.68
N ALA A 142 -32.75 -14.89 6.07
CA ALA A 142 -34.00 -14.48 5.44
C ALA A 142 -33.80 -13.98 4.00
N LEU A 143 -32.59 -13.50 3.69
CA LEU A 143 -32.23 -13.01 2.36
C LEU A 143 -31.48 -14.07 1.54
N TYR A 144 -30.56 -14.79 2.18
CA TYR A 144 -29.62 -15.68 1.49
C TYR A 144 -29.88 -17.18 1.73
N GLY A 145 -30.89 -17.52 2.52
CA GLY A 145 -31.16 -18.89 2.94
C GLY A 145 -30.21 -19.36 4.05
N PRO A 146 -30.40 -20.58 4.58
CA PRO A 146 -29.47 -21.15 5.55
C PRO A 146 -28.11 -21.47 4.91
N GLY A 147 -27.06 -21.44 5.72
CA GLY A 147 -25.71 -21.82 5.30
C GLY A 147 -25.58 -23.31 4.93
N PRO A 148 -24.38 -23.75 4.49
CA PRO A 148 -23.11 -23.01 4.51
C PRO A 148 -23.06 -21.85 3.50
N TYR A 149 -22.23 -20.86 3.77
CA TYR A 149 -22.12 -19.61 3.04
C TYR A 149 -20.76 -19.48 2.36
N PRO A 150 -20.67 -18.79 1.21
CA PRO A 150 -19.37 -18.32 0.74
C PRO A 150 -18.76 -17.41 1.82
N THR A 151 -17.46 -17.55 2.08
CA THR A 151 -16.83 -16.92 3.24
C THR A 151 -15.62 -16.13 2.82
N VAL A 152 -15.48 -14.92 3.39
CA VAL A 152 -14.30 -14.07 3.20
C VAL A 152 -13.66 -13.71 4.54
N ILE A 153 -12.34 -13.56 4.51
CA ILE A 153 -11.52 -13.16 5.65
C ILE A 153 -11.04 -11.72 5.44
N GLU A 154 -11.13 -10.89 6.48
CA GLU A 154 -10.47 -9.58 6.54
C GLU A 154 -9.44 -9.61 7.68
N TYR A 155 -8.15 -9.52 7.34
CA TYR A 155 -7.01 -9.67 8.27
C TYR A 155 -6.22 -8.35 8.34
N SER A 156 -6.17 -7.71 9.51
CA SER A 156 -5.64 -6.34 9.62
C SER A 156 -5.04 -6.00 10.98
N GLY A 157 -4.11 -5.03 10.97
CA GLY A 157 -3.59 -4.36 12.16
C GLY A 157 -4.52 -3.29 12.77
N TYR A 158 -5.69 -3.01 12.15
CA TYR A 158 -6.72 -2.11 12.70
C TYR A 158 -7.54 -2.79 13.81
N ALA A 159 -8.88 -2.75 13.76
CA ALA A 159 -9.75 -3.40 14.73
C ALA A 159 -10.85 -4.29 14.11
N PRO A 160 -10.54 -5.15 13.12
CA PRO A 160 -11.56 -5.95 12.43
C PRO A 160 -12.31 -6.93 13.37
N SER A 161 -11.66 -7.44 14.42
CA SER A 161 -12.31 -8.36 15.38
C SER A 161 -13.17 -7.65 16.44
N ARG A 162 -13.30 -6.31 16.37
CA ARG A 162 -14.13 -5.54 17.31
C ARG A 162 -15.60 -5.98 17.21
N PRO A 163 -16.26 -6.41 18.32
CA PRO A 163 -17.61 -6.97 18.25
C PRO A 163 -18.71 -6.00 17.77
N ASP A 164 -18.64 -4.73 18.17
CA ASP A 164 -19.67 -3.70 17.93
C ASP A 164 -19.49 -2.89 16.64
N ARG A 165 -18.41 -3.13 15.88
CA ARG A 165 -18.12 -2.40 14.63
C ARG A 165 -17.61 -3.34 13.54
N LYS A 166 -18.00 -3.05 12.29
CA LYS A 166 -17.50 -3.75 11.09
C LYS A 166 -16.52 -2.85 10.35
N GLU A 167 -15.48 -3.46 9.77
CA GLU A 167 -14.66 -2.79 8.76
C GLU A 167 -15.44 -2.69 7.44
N PRO A 168 -15.16 -1.71 6.57
CA PRO A 168 -15.91 -1.53 5.33
C PRO A 168 -15.96 -2.79 4.45
N GLY A 169 -14.85 -3.51 4.32
CA GLY A 169 -14.75 -4.73 3.51
C GLY A 169 -15.73 -5.81 3.99
N THR A 170 -15.66 -6.17 5.27
CA THR A 170 -16.63 -7.10 5.87
C THR A 170 -18.07 -6.59 5.85
N ASN A 171 -18.31 -5.28 6.02
CA ASN A 171 -19.67 -4.73 5.97
C ASN A 171 -20.31 -4.90 4.58
N ILE A 172 -19.54 -4.60 3.53
CA ILE A 172 -19.98 -4.76 2.14
C ILE A 172 -20.15 -6.25 1.81
N ALA A 173 -19.17 -7.10 2.14
CA ALA A 173 -19.23 -8.54 1.86
C ALA A 173 -20.42 -9.22 2.54
N SER A 174 -20.67 -8.92 3.82
CA SER A 174 -21.83 -9.42 4.58
C SER A 174 -23.14 -9.03 3.90
N SER A 175 -23.24 -7.77 3.46
CA SER A 175 -24.40 -7.26 2.73
C SER A 175 -24.64 -7.98 1.40
N LEU A 176 -23.61 -8.58 0.80
CA LEU A 176 -23.66 -9.34 -0.45
C LEU A 176 -23.85 -10.86 -0.25
N GLY A 177 -24.05 -11.31 1.00
CA GLY A 177 -24.36 -12.70 1.32
C GLY A 177 -23.15 -13.57 1.59
N PHE A 178 -22.00 -12.97 1.93
CA PHE A 178 -20.82 -13.70 2.40
C PHE A 178 -20.81 -13.77 3.93
N ALA A 179 -20.43 -14.92 4.49
CA ALA A 179 -19.98 -14.96 5.87
C ALA A 179 -18.62 -14.24 5.97
N THR A 180 -18.42 -13.49 7.05
CA THR A 180 -17.21 -12.70 7.25
C THR A 180 -16.48 -13.14 8.50
N VAL A 181 -15.17 -13.30 8.37
CA VAL A 181 -14.25 -13.61 9.46
C VAL A 181 -13.22 -12.50 9.56
N ALA A 182 -13.40 -11.64 10.56
CA ALA A 182 -12.63 -10.42 10.72
C ALA A 182 -11.59 -10.60 11.84
N VAL A 183 -10.30 -10.47 11.51
CA VAL A 183 -9.19 -10.96 12.34
C VAL A 183 -8.20 -9.87 12.66
N ASN A 184 -7.98 -9.64 13.95
CA ASN A 184 -6.92 -8.76 14.41
C ASN A 184 -5.57 -9.44 14.28
N MET A 185 -4.62 -8.77 13.64
CA MET A 185 -3.25 -9.23 13.53
C MET A 185 -2.60 -9.46 14.89
N ARG A 186 -1.60 -10.34 14.91
CA ARG A 186 -0.69 -10.52 16.04
C ARG A 186 -0.22 -9.17 16.57
N GLY A 187 -0.27 -8.99 17.88
CA GLY A 187 0.17 -7.76 18.52
C GLY A 187 -0.88 -6.64 18.59
N THR A 188 -2.07 -6.79 17.99
CA THR A 188 -3.13 -5.75 17.96
C THR A 188 -4.42 -6.21 18.63
N GLY A 189 -5.28 -5.26 19.04
CA GLY A 189 -6.57 -5.56 19.66
C GLY A 189 -6.46 -6.55 20.84
N CYS A 190 -7.25 -7.61 20.84
CA CYS A 190 -7.12 -8.71 21.81
C CYS A 190 -6.21 -9.86 21.33
N SER A 191 -5.52 -9.75 20.20
CA SER A 191 -4.60 -10.79 19.69
C SER A 191 -3.27 -10.82 20.46
N GLY A 192 -2.73 -12.00 20.71
CA GLY A 192 -1.44 -12.20 21.38
C GLY A 192 -0.25 -11.84 20.50
N GLY A 193 0.96 -12.09 21.03
CA GLY A 193 2.22 -11.82 20.32
C GLY A 193 2.60 -10.33 20.26
N VAL A 194 3.59 -10.04 19.42
CA VAL A 194 4.22 -8.72 19.26
C VAL A 194 3.91 -8.15 17.89
N PHE A 195 3.60 -6.85 17.83
CA PHE A 195 3.25 -6.16 16.61
C PHE A 195 4.49 -5.65 15.87
N ASP A 196 4.57 -5.98 14.59
CA ASP A 196 5.58 -5.56 13.62
C ASP A 196 4.91 -5.63 12.23
N VAL A 197 4.92 -4.53 11.49
CA VAL A 197 4.12 -4.38 10.27
C VAL A 197 4.60 -5.35 9.17
N PHE A 198 3.67 -6.18 8.70
CA PHE A 198 3.86 -7.14 7.60
C PHE A 198 5.07 -8.06 7.78
N ASN A 199 5.35 -8.50 9.01
CA ASN A 199 6.47 -9.39 9.23
C ASN A 199 6.15 -10.83 8.77
N PRO A 200 7.17 -11.68 8.51
CA PRO A 200 6.95 -13.06 8.06
C PRO A 200 6.06 -13.91 8.99
N ALA A 201 6.05 -13.63 10.30
CA ALA A 201 5.16 -14.29 11.24
C ALA A 201 3.68 -13.99 10.94
N GLN A 202 3.34 -12.75 10.58
CA GLN A 202 1.99 -12.39 10.16
C GLN A 202 1.58 -13.05 8.84
N HIS A 203 2.53 -13.39 7.96
CA HIS A 203 2.25 -14.13 6.73
C HIS A 203 1.85 -15.58 7.07
N ALA A 204 2.63 -16.22 7.96
CA ALA A 204 2.36 -17.55 8.48
C ALA A 204 1.04 -17.63 9.28
N ASP A 205 0.74 -16.61 10.07
CA ASP A 205 -0.54 -16.48 10.78
C ASP A 205 -1.72 -16.46 9.80
N GLY A 206 -1.58 -15.73 8.68
CA GLY A 206 -2.60 -15.71 7.64
C GLY A 206 -2.82 -17.05 6.96
N TYR A 207 -1.76 -17.84 6.76
CA TYR A 207 -1.88 -19.22 6.28
C TYR A 207 -2.70 -20.07 7.26
N ASP A 208 -2.32 -20.06 8.54
CA ASP A 208 -3.00 -20.85 9.58
C ASP A 208 -4.46 -20.43 9.74
N LEU A 209 -4.73 -19.12 9.65
CA LEU A 209 -6.06 -18.56 9.68
C LEU A 209 -6.93 -19.11 8.54
N VAL A 210 -6.45 -19.06 7.30
CA VAL A 210 -7.19 -19.59 6.13
C VAL A 210 -7.56 -21.06 6.35
N GLU A 211 -6.59 -21.85 6.82
CA GLU A 211 -6.80 -23.28 7.04
C GLU A 211 -7.79 -23.56 8.18
N VAL A 212 -7.75 -22.82 9.29
CA VAL A 212 -8.75 -22.98 10.36
C VAL A 212 -10.15 -22.59 9.89
N VAL A 213 -10.28 -21.45 9.22
CA VAL A 213 -11.60 -20.93 8.80
C VAL A 213 -12.24 -21.85 7.76
N ALA A 214 -11.47 -22.36 6.81
CA ALA A 214 -11.98 -23.27 5.80
C ALA A 214 -12.63 -24.56 6.38
N ARG A 215 -12.25 -24.97 7.59
CA ARG A 215 -12.76 -26.17 8.27
C ARG A 215 -14.05 -25.95 9.05
N GLN A 216 -14.59 -24.73 9.09
CA GLN A 216 -15.83 -24.46 9.81
C GLN A 216 -17.06 -24.90 9.01
N ASP A 217 -18.08 -25.43 9.70
CA ASP A 217 -19.31 -25.98 9.08
C ASP A 217 -20.12 -24.93 8.30
N PHE A 218 -19.95 -23.64 8.62
CA PHE A 218 -20.62 -22.56 7.92
C PHE A 218 -19.92 -22.18 6.60
N VAL A 219 -18.74 -22.73 6.27
CA VAL A 219 -17.98 -22.37 5.07
C VAL A 219 -18.37 -23.27 3.89
N LEU A 220 -18.88 -22.64 2.84
CA LEU A 220 -19.29 -23.32 1.61
C LEU A 220 -18.07 -23.92 0.91
N GLY A 221 -18.11 -25.24 0.70
CA GLY A 221 -17.09 -25.96 -0.06
C GLY A 221 -15.69 -25.98 0.60
N HIS A 222 -15.59 -25.60 1.88
CA HIS A 222 -14.31 -25.52 2.61
C HIS A 222 -13.25 -24.67 1.89
N ARG A 223 -13.67 -23.57 1.26
CA ARG A 223 -12.77 -22.58 0.67
C ARG A 223 -13.18 -21.18 1.04
N VAL A 224 -12.19 -20.30 1.18
CA VAL A 224 -12.39 -18.92 1.65
C VAL A 224 -11.74 -17.93 0.69
N GLY A 225 -12.36 -16.78 0.51
CA GLY A 225 -11.70 -15.62 -0.08
C GLY A 225 -11.06 -14.73 0.98
N MET A 226 -10.31 -13.73 0.54
CA MET A 226 -9.92 -12.61 1.40
C MET A 226 -10.34 -11.28 0.78
N VAL A 227 -10.62 -10.31 1.64
CA VAL A 227 -11.12 -8.98 1.28
C VAL A 227 -10.50 -7.90 2.16
N GLY A 228 -10.54 -6.65 1.68
CA GLY A 228 -10.05 -5.50 2.43
C GLY A 228 -9.38 -4.45 1.56
N LEU A 229 -9.17 -3.28 2.15
CA LEU A 229 -8.56 -2.11 1.52
C LEU A 229 -7.43 -1.57 2.41
N SER A 230 -6.40 -0.98 1.82
CA SER A 230 -5.23 -0.46 2.56
C SER A 230 -4.51 -1.58 3.30
N TYR A 231 -4.35 -1.51 4.62
CA TYR A 231 -3.75 -2.56 5.44
C TYR A 231 -4.29 -3.95 5.10
N SER A 232 -5.62 -4.15 5.18
CA SER A 232 -6.21 -5.46 4.89
C SER A 232 -6.10 -5.84 3.42
N GLY A 233 -5.99 -4.88 2.51
CA GLY A 233 -5.62 -5.11 1.10
C GLY A 233 -4.21 -5.69 0.97
N ILE A 234 -3.22 -5.02 1.57
CA ILE A 234 -1.80 -5.36 1.51
C ILE A 234 -1.55 -6.74 2.14
N ALA A 235 -2.15 -6.99 3.30
CA ALA A 235 -1.99 -8.25 4.02
C ALA A 235 -2.39 -9.48 3.19
N GLN A 236 -3.40 -9.35 2.31
CA GLN A 236 -3.84 -10.45 1.46
C GLN A 236 -2.73 -10.97 0.54
N LEU A 237 -1.90 -10.07 0.00
CA LEU A 237 -0.83 -10.45 -0.91
C LEU A 237 0.26 -11.25 -0.18
N PHE A 238 0.58 -10.83 1.03
CA PHE A 238 1.51 -11.56 1.90
C PHE A 238 0.97 -12.91 2.36
N VAL A 239 -0.34 -13.04 2.59
CA VAL A 239 -0.95 -14.35 2.89
C VAL A 239 -0.98 -15.22 1.64
N ALA A 240 -1.40 -14.69 0.49
CA ALA A 240 -1.55 -15.44 -0.74
C ALA A 240 -0.23 -16.04 -1.24
N ARG A 241 0.92 -15.38 -1.04
CA ARG A 241 2.23 -15.93 -1.42
C ARG A 241 2.59 -17.21 -0.66
N THR A 242 2.03 -17.41 0.53
CA THR A 242 2.23 -18.64 1.32
C THR A 242 1.44 -19.83 0.77
N ASN A 243 0.62 -19.62 -0.26
CA ASN A 243 -0.19 -20.60 -0.96
C ASN A 243 -1.02 -21.54 -0.04
N PRO A 244 -1.89 -20.99 0.84
CA PRO A 244 -2.76 -21.84 1.66
C PRO A 244 -3.69 -22.68 0.76
N PRO A 245 -3.73 -24.02 0.92
CA PRO A 245 -4.52 -24.90 0.06
C PRO A 245 -6.01 -24.57 -0.02
N SER A 246 -6.56 -23.98 1.04
CA SER A 246 -7.99 -23.65 1.14
C SER A 246 -8.33 -22.22 0.70
N LEU A 247 -7.34 -21.43 0.28
CA LEU A 247 -7.55 -20.07 -0.25
C LEU A 247 -8.13 -20.15 -1.67
N ALA A 248 -9.31 -19.57 -1.87
CA ALA A 248 -10.01 -19.57 -3.15
C ALA A 248 -9.55 -18.43 -4.05
N ALA A 249 -9.40 -17.22 -3.50
CA ALA A 249 -9.03 -16.00 -4.22
C ALA A 249 -8.71 -14.86 -3.23
N VAL A 250 -8.04 -13.81 -3.71
CA VAL A 250 -7.83 -12.56 -2.97
C VAL A 250 -8.31 -11.35 -3.77
N THR A 251 -8.77 -10.32 -3.05
CA THR A 251 -9.24 -9.06 -3.63
C THR A 251 -8.57 -7.82 -2.98
N PRO A 252 -7.25 -7.65 -3.08
CA PRO A 252 -6.54 -6.49 -2.52
C PRO A 252 -6.97 -5.15 -3.13
N LEU A 253 -7.41 -4.20 -2.31
CA LEU A 253 -7.75 -2.84 -2.75
C LEU A 253 -6.80 -1.80 -2.14
N SER A 254 -6.37 -0.82 -2.93
CA SER A 254 -5.51 0.33 -2.53
C SER A 254 -4.29 -0.11 -1.73
N VAL A 255 -3.38 -0.83 -2.40
CA VAL A 255 -2.20 -1.44 -1.79
C VAL A 255 -0.92 -0.65 -2.06
N ILE A 256 0.10 -0.88 -1.23
CA ILE A 256 1.48 -0.43 -1.43
C ILE A 256 2.28 -1.49 -2.19
N ALA A 257 3.44 -1.10 -2.72
CA ALA A 257 4.42 -2.06 -3.26
C ALA A 257 5.40 -2.54 -2.18
N ASP A 258 6.04 -1.62 -1.47
CA ASP A 258 7.11 -1.94 -0.52
C ASP A 258 7.02 -0.98 0.67
N PRO A 259 6.80 -1.46 1.91
CA PRO A 259 6.73 -0.60 3.10
C PRO A 259 7.93 0.32 3.25
N TRP A 260 9.14 -0.11 2.85
CA TRP A 260 10.31 0.74 2.91
C TRP A 260 10.22 1.88 1.91
N GLN A 261 9.76 1.63 0.67
CA GLN A 261 9.63 2.68 -0.34
C GLN A 261 8.51 3.68 -0.02
N GLU A 262 7.50 3.30 0.75
CA GLU A 262 6.47 4.24 1.24
C GLU A 262 7.01 5.18 2.33
N GLN A 263 7.96 4.70 3.13
CA GLN A 263 8.62 5.48 4.18
C GLN A 263 9.83 6.27 3.65
N TRP A 264 10.51 5.73 2.65
CA TRP A 264 11.73 6.29 2.04
C TRP A 264 11.60 6.43 0.50
N PRO A 265 10.54 7.08 -0.03
CA PRO A 265 10.39 7.28 -1.47
C PRO A 265 11.61 7.98 -2.07
N GLY A 266 12.29 7.33 -3.02
CA GLY A 266 13.52 7.84 -3.61
C GLY A 266 14.71 7.93 -2.64
N GLY A 267 14.64 7.26 -1.50
CA GLY A 267 15.63 7.35 -0.41
C GLY A 267 15.50 8.64 0.42
N ILE A 268 14.29 9.20 0.51
CA ILE A 268 13.97 10.42 1.26
C ILE A 268 12.89 10.12 2.27
N TYR A 269 13.08 10.51 3.53
CA TYR A 269 12.12 10.21 4.59
C TYR A 269 10.77 10.92 4.36
N ASN A 270 9.70 10.14 4.31
CA ASN A 270 8.31 10.61 4.24
C ASN A 270 7.75 10.84 5.65
N GLN A 271 7.82 12.08 6.12
CA GLN A 271 7.32 12.51 7.43
C GLN A 271 5.81 12.85 7.44
N GLY A 272 5.11 12.59 6.33
CA GLY A 272 3.68 12.87 6.18
C GLY A 272 2.81 11.73 6.70
N PHE A 273 1.98 11.19 5.79
CA PHE A 273 0.98 10.17 6.10
C PHE A 273 1.56 8.95 6.79
N THR A 274 2.63 8.36 6.24
CA THR A 274 3.19 7.11 6.74
C THR A 274 3.59 7.23 8.22
N ARG A 275 4.28 8.32 8.60
CA ARG A 275 4.57 8.64 10.02
C ARG A 275 3.30 8.74 10.84
N SER A 276 2.35 9.60 10.44
CA SER A 276 1.10 9.82 11.20
C SER A 276 0.27 8.53 11.37
N TRP A 277 0.29 7.66 10.36
CA TRP A 277 -0.40 6.38 10.36
C TRP A 277 0.28 5.39 11.32
N LEU A 278 1.62 5.36 11.35
CA LEU A 278 2.39 4.52 12.28
C LEU A 278 2.23 4.98 13.73
N GLU A 279 2.29 6.28 14.00
CA GLU A 279 2.01 6.86 15.32
C GLU A 279 0.63 6.42 15.82
N GLN A 280 -0.37 6.41 14.92
CA GLN A 280 -1.70 5.90 15.24
C GLN A 280 -1.69 4.40 15.55
N ARG A 281 -0.93 3.58 14.79
CA ARG A 281 -0.82 2.14 15.05
C ARG A 281 -0.12 1.85 16.38
N ASP A 282 0.93 2.60 16.73
CA ASP A 282 1.59 2.49 18.03
C ASP A 282 0.63 2.82 19.17
N SER A 283 -0.10 3.93 19.05
CA SER A 283 -1.11 4.33 20.02
C SER A 283 -2.21 3.28 20.20
N GLU A 284 -2.73 2.72 19.10
CA GLU A 284 -3.79 1.72 19.13
C GLU A 284 -3.33 0.34 19.62
N ALA A 285 -2.10 -0.06 19.29
CA ALA A 285 -1.53 -1.34 19.70
C ALA A 285 -1.01 -1.30 21.15
N ALA A 286 -0.82 -0.12 21.75
CA ALA A 286 -0.43 0.02 23.14
C ALA A 286 -1.42 -0.64 24.11
N ALA A 287 -0.94 -0.95 25.32
CA ALA A 287 -1.79 -1.54 26.37
C ALA A 287 -2.96 -0.60 26.67
N GLY A 288 -4.17 -1.07 26.38
CA GLY A 288 -5.39 -0.28 26.55
C GLY A 288 -5.58 0.86 25.54
N GLY A 289 -4.84 0.88 24.43
CA GLY A 289 -4.94 1.90 23.37
C GLY A 289 -6.30 1.94 22.67
N GLN A 290 -7.10 0.87 22.80
CA GLN A 290 -8.44 0.78 22.24
C GLN A 290 -9.46 0.39 23.32
N SER A 291 -10.49 1.21 23.52
CA SER A 291 -11.48 1.06 24.60
C SER A 291 -12.18 -0.31 24.61
N TRP A 292 -12.49 -0.87 23.44
CA TRP A 292 -13.21 -2.15 23.33
C TRP A 292 -12.42 -3.33 23.93
N THR A 293 -11.09 -3.25 23.97
CA THR A 293 -10.27 -4.28 24.63
C THR A 293 -10.46 -4.26 26.15
N HIS A 294 -10.68 -3.07 26.75
CA HIS A 294 -11.02 -2.94 28.16
C HIS A 294 -12.40 -3.51 28.45
N ASP A 295 -13.39 -3.23 27.58
CA ASP A 295 -14.74 -3.77 27.72
C ASP A 295 -14.73 -5.30 27.71
N ARG A 296 -13.92 -5.91 26.84
CA ARG A 296 -13.70 -7.37 26.81
C ARG A 296 -13.09 -7.90 28.11
N ILE A 297 -12.05 -7.23 28.63
CA ILE A 297 -11.40 -7.61 29.89
C ILE A 297 -12.36 -7.46 31.07
N ALA A 298 -13.11 -6.37 31.11
CA ALA A 298 -14.14 -6.11 32.12
C ALA A 298 -15.28 -7.15 32.06
N ALA A 299 -15.60 -7.65 30.86
CA ALA A 299 -16.51 -8.77 30.63
C ALA A 299 -15.90 -10.15 30.97
N GLY A 300 -14.66 -10.21 31.48
CA GLY A 300 -14.02 -11.42 31.98
C GLY A 300 -13.05 -12.10 31.03
N ASP A 301 -12.65 -11.47 29.92
CA ASP A 301 -11.69 -12.03 28.97
C ASP A 301 -10.24 -12.02 29.50
N THR A 302 -9.89 -13.08 30.24
CA THR A 302 -8.54 -13.27 30.77
C THR A 302 -7.48 -13.53 29.70
N THR A 303 -7.87 -13.98 28.50
CA THR A 303 -6.94 -14.17 27.38
C THR A 303 -6.53 -12.81 26.82
N CYS A 304 -7.50 -11.92 26.57
CA CYS A 304 -7.22 -10.54 26.16
C CYS A 304 -6.36 -9.82 27.22
N ALA A 305 -6.68 -9.97 28.51
CA ALA A 305 -5.89 -9.38 29.59
C ALA A 305 -4.42 -9.86 29.60
N ALA A 306 -4.19 -11.15 29.35
CA ALA A 306 -2.83 -11.69 29.24
C ALA A 306 -2.09 -11.13 28.03
N HIS A 307 -2.75 -11.03 26.87
CA HIS A 307 -2.16 -10.48 25.64
C HIS A 307 -1.82 -9.00 25.75
N GLN A 308 -2.64 -8.21 26.44
CA GLN A 308 -2.40 -6.78 26.65
C GLN A 308 -1.10 -6.50 27.45
N ARG A 309 -0.60 -7.45 28.24
CA ARG A 309 0.70 -7.31 28.89
C ARG A 309 1.88 -7.40 27.92
N LEU A 310 1.70 -8.02 26.74
CA LEU A 310 2.78 -8.18 25.75
C LEU A 310 3.06 -6.89 24.96
N ARG A 311 2.22 -5.85 25.09
CA ARG A 311 2.35 -4.61 24.28
C ARG A 311 3.61 -3.82 24.59
N SER A 312 4.21 -4.03 25.77
CA SER A 312 5.52 -3.45 26.10
C SER A 312 6.64 -3.91 25.16
N GLN A 313 6.42 -5.01 24.41
CA GLN A 313 7.37 -5.59 23.48
C GLN A 313 7.14 -5.18 22.02
N ASN A 314 6.08 -4.40 21.73
CA ASN A 314 5.88 -3.84 20.39
C ASN A 314 7.05 -2.94 19.99
N ILE A 315 7.28 -2.83 18.69
CA ILE A 315 8.33 -1.99 18.12
C ILE A 315 7.91 -0.51 18.25
N ASP A 316 8.88 0.37 18.53
CA ASP A 316 8.73 1.80 18.31
C ASP A 316 8.98 2.07 16.82
N PHE A 317 7.92 2.26 16.04
CA PHE A 317 8.06 2.32 14.58
C PHE A 317 8.87 3.51 14.11
N GLU A 318 8.70 4.68 14.73
CA GLU A 318 9.37 5.90 14.29
C GLU A 318 10.89 5.77 14.43
N ALA A 319 11.35 5.39 15.63
CA ALA A 319 12.77 5.19 15.87
C ALA A 319 13.34 4.08 14.97
N PHE A 320 12.60 2.99 14.79
CA PHE A 320 13.01 1.86 13.96
C PHE A 320 13.16 2.26 12.48
N LEU A 321 12.19 2.99 11.93
CA LEU A 321 12.16 3.34 10.51
C LEU A 321 13.17 4.42 10.15
N HIS A 322 13.40 5.39 11.03
CA HIS A 322 14.53 6.33 10.86
C HIS A 322 15.86 5.60 10.80
N ALA A 323 16.02 4.56 11.62
CA ALA A 323 17.23 3.75 11.62
C ALA A 323 17.38 2.88 10.34
N LEU A 324 16.31 2.74 9.54
CA LEU A 324 16.30 2.10 8.23
C LEU A 324 16.48 3.09 7.05
N GLU A 325 17.21 4.19 7.24
CA GLU A 325 17.57 5.14 6.17
C GLU A 325 18.12 4.45 4.90
N PHE A 326 18.89 3.38 5.08
CA PHE A 326 19.40 2.55 3.99
C PHE A 326 18.63 1.23 3.90
N TYR A 327 18.35 0.79 2.67
CA TYR A 327 17.61 -0.44 2.43
C TYR A 327 18.38 -1.67 2.92
N ASN A 328 17.80 -2.39 3.89
CA ASN A 328 18.36 -3.63 4.42
C ASN A 328 17.93 -4.83 3.55
N PRO A 329 18.84 -5.73 3.12
CA PRO A 329 18.47 -6.95 2.41
C PRO A 329 17.43 -7.83 3.09
N ASP A 330 17.35 -7.87 4.43
CA ASP A 330 16.30 -8.61 5.16
C ASP A 330 14.90 -7.96 4.99
N ALA A 331 14.80 -6.69 4.57
CA ALA A 331 13.53 -6.05 4.21
C ALA A 331 12.91 -6.62 2.92
N ARG A 332 13.68 -7.39 2.14
CA ARG A 332 13.18 -8.06 0.92
C ARG A 332 12.00 -8.99 1.19
N ASP A 333 11.91 -9.56 2.39
CA ASP A 333 10.79 -10.42 2.80
C ASP A 333 9.46 -9.66 2.97
N ARG A 334 9.49 -8.31 2.87
CA ARG A 334 8.33 -7.41 2.88
C ARG A 334 8.11 -6.67 1.54
N SER A 335 8.91 -6.95 0.52
CA SER A 335 8.83 -6.25 -0.77
C SER A 335 7.88 -6.99 -1.72
N LEU A 336 6.62 -6.53 -1.87
CA LEU A 336 5.63 -7.23 -2.68
C LEU A 336 6.03 -7.43 -4.16
N PRO A 337 6.69 -6.47 -4.85
CA PRO A 337 7.22 -6.72 -6.19
C PRO A 337 8.10 -7.96 -6.29
N ARG A 338 8.78 -8.35 -5.20
CA ARG A 338 9.62 -9.56 -5.17
C ARG A 338 8.85 -10.83 -4.83
N LEU A 339 7.63 -10.72 -4.33
CA LEU A 339 6.92 -11.82 -3.68
C LEU A 339 5.62 -12.21 -4.40
N VAL A 340 4.99 -11.29 -5.13
CA VAL A 340 3.68 -11.56 -5.77
C VAL A 340 3.75 -12.65 -6.84
N HIS A 341 4.94 -12.91 -7.42
CA HIS A 341 5.17 -14.02 -8.33
C HIS A 341 4.98 -15.40 -7.68
N GLU A 342 4.94 -15.49 -6.35
CA GLU A 342 4.67 -16.75 -5.65
C GLU A 342 3.17 -17.06 -5.55
N ILE A 343 2.30 -16.08 -5.78
CA ILE A 343 0.84 -16.20 -5.64
C ILE A 343 0.28 -17.09 -6.75
N ARG A 344 -0.48 -18.12 -6.37
CA ARG A 344 -1.11 -19.07 -7.31
C ARG A 344 -2.63 -18.93 -7.44
N VAL A 345 -3.29 -18.33 -6.46
CA VAL A 345 -4.75 -18.14 -6.48
C VAL A 345 -5.16 -17.01 -7.44
N PRO A 346 -6.42 -16.96 -7.91
CA PRO A 346 -6.98 -15.79 -8.57
C PRO A 346 -6.80 -14.49 -7.77
N VAL A 347 -6.46 -13.40 -8.45
CA VAL A 347 -6.22 -12.08 -7.86
C VAL A 347 -7.09 -11.02 -8.54
N TYR A 348 -7.84 -10.28 -7.72
CA TYR A 348 -8.48 -9.02 -8.11
C TYR A 348 -7.81 -7.85 -7.40
N LEU A 349 -7.10 -6.98 -8.12
CA LEU A 349 -6.35 -5.89 -7.49
C LEU A 349 -6.79 -4.53 -8.01
N THR A 350 -6.96 -3.57 -7.11
CA THR A 350 -7.20 -2.18 -7.53
C THR A 350 -6.26 -1.19 -6.85
N GLY A 351 -5.98 -0.08 -7.53
CA GLY A 351 -5.25 1.03 -6.94
C GLY A 351 -5.38 2.32 -7.74
N ALA A 352 -5.24 3.44 -7.04
CA ALA A 352 -5.36 4.76 -7.63
C ALA A 352 -3.98 5.36 -7.92
N PHE A 353 -3.80 5.99 -9.08
CA PHE A 353 -2.53 6.64 -9.43
C PHE A 353 -2.24 7.91 -8.61
N GLN A 354 -3.27 8.49 -7.98
CA GLN A 354 -3.15 9.65 -7.10
C GLN A 354 -3.56 9.30 -5.66
N ASP A 355 -3.44 8.02 -5.28
CA ASP A 355 -3.69 7.58 -3.91
C ASP A 355 -2.80 8.38 -2.95
N GLU A 356 -3.42 9.25 -2.18
CA GLU A 356 -2.72 10.20 -1.33
C GLU A 356 -2.00 9.54 -0.17
N GLN A 357 -2.34 8.29 0.15
CA GLN A 357 -1.82 7.50 1.26
C GLN A 357 -0.76 6.49 0.78
N THR A 358 -1.08 5.68 -0.23
CA THR A 358 -0.26 4.54 -0.67
C THR A 358 0.51 4.76 -1.97
N GLY A 359 0.30 5.90 -2.63
CA GLY A 359 0.96 6.21 -3.88
C GLY A 359 0.63 5.25 -5.04
N ALA A 360 1.32 5.43 -6.17
CA ALA A 360 1.11 4.68 -7.41
C ALA A 360 2.12 3.54 -7.63
N GLN A 361 3.06 3.36 -6.71
CA GLN A 361 4.18 2.41 -6.79
C GLN A 361 3.69 0.96 -6.95
N PHE A 362 2.48 0.64 -6.46
CA PHE A 362 1.86 -0.67 -6.66
C PHE A 362 1.74 -1.08 -8.13
N GLY A 363 1.64 -0.12 -9.06
CA GLY A 363 1.56 -0.42 -10.49
C GLY A 363 2.81 -1.14 -11.02
N ASN A 364 3.96 -0.96 -10.35
CA ASN A 364 5.23 -1.58 -10.71
C ASN A 364 5.29 -3.09 -10.40
N MET A 365 4.31 -3.67 -9.72
CA MET A 365 4.28 -5.11 -9.45
C MET A 365 3.22 -5.86 -10.27
N LEU A 366 2.41 -5.19 -11.09
CA LEU A 366 1.26 -5.83 -11.75
C LEU A 366 1.65 -6.90 -12.78
N ASP A 367 2.79 -6.76 -13.44
CA ASP A 367 3.33 -7.77 -14.36
C ASP A 367 4.02 -8.94 -13.66
N HIS A 368 4.27 -8.84 -12.35
CA HIS A 368 4.90 -9.89 -11.53
C HIS A 368 3.90 -10.91 -10.97
N PHE A 369 2.63 -10.86 -11.38
CA PHE A 369 1.61 -11.85 -10.99
C PHE A 369 1.53 -13.02 -11.99
N GLU A 370 2.60 -13.36 -12.71
CA GLU A 370 2.59 -14.32 -13.83
C GLU A 370 2.16 -15.75 -13.46
N ASN A 371 2.17 -16.06 -12.16
CA ASN A 371 1.84 -17.36 -11.60
C ASN A 371 0.42 -17.45 -11.03
N ALA A 372 -0.31 -16.33 -10.95
CA ALA A 372 -1.69 -16.30 -10.45
C ALA A 372 -2.63 -16.99 -11.44
N ALA A 373 -3.58 -17.78 -10.93
CA ALA A 373 -4.51 -18.55 -11.78
C ALA A 373 -5.41 -17.67 -12.65
N ALA A 374 -5.73 -16.46 -12.19
CA ALA A 374 -6.42 -15.43 -12.96
C ALA A 374 -6.04 -14.06 -12.41
N ARG A 375 -6.04 -13.04 -13.27
CA ARG A 375 -5.67 -11.66 -12.93
C ARG A 375 -6.76 -10.72 -13.42
N LYS A 376 -7.28 -9.88 -12.52
CA LYS A 376 -8.26 -8.85 -12.82
C LYS A 376 -7.88 -7.57 -12.09
N PHE A 377 -7.29 -6.63 -12.81
CA PHE A 377 -6.76 -5.39 -12.26
C PHE A 377 -7.60 -4.21 -12.72
N ILE A 378 -7.91 -3.31 -11.78
CA ILE A 378 -8.51 -2.01 -12.09
C ILE A 378 -7.62 -0.92 -11.51
N VAL A 379 -6.97 -0.17 -12.39
CA VAL A 379 -6.16 0.99 -12.02
C VAL A 379 -6.85 2.25 -12.50
N PHE A 380 -6.77 3.34 -11.73
CA PHE A 380 -7.60 4.50 -12.02
C PHE A 380 -6.98 5.81 -11.56
N ASN A 381 -7.34 6.92 -12.21
CA ASN A 381 -7.15 8.23 -11.60
C ASN A 381 -8.09 8.33 -10.39
N GLY A 382 -7.64 8.72 -9.21
CA GLY A 382 -8.52 8.75 -8.04
C GLY A 382 -7.78 8.81 -6.71
N ARG A 383 -8.48 8.44 -5.64
CA ARG A 383 -8.04 8.58 -4.24
C ARG A 383 -8.13 7.25 -3.49
N HIS A 384 -7.57 7.22 -2.28
CA HIS A 384 -7.51 6.02 -1.46
C HIS A 384 -8.82 5.23 -1.25
N PRO A 385 -9.98 5.86 -0.95
CA PRO A 385 -11.20 5.13 -0.62
C PRO A 385 -11.96 4.64 -1.86
N ASP A 386 -11.52 5.01 -3.06
CA ASP A 386 -12.29 4.80 -4.29
C ASP A 386 -12.35 3.31 -4.69
N GLY A 387 -11.53 2.43 -4.09
CA GLY A 387 -11.70 0.98 -4.19
C GLY A 387 -13.06 0.47 -3.68
N TYR A 388 -13.72 1.22 -2.79
CA TYR A 388 -15.09 0.97 -2.32
C TYR A 388 -16.16 1.79 -3.05
N SER A 389 -15.81 2.41 -4.18
CA SER A 389 -16.78 3.12 -5.00
C SER A 389 -17.49 2.18 -5.98
N PRO A 390 -18.67 2.57 -6.51
CA PRO A 390 -19.42 1.74 -7.46
C PRO A 390 -18.67 1.38 -8.74
N MET A 391 -17.73 2.24 -9.20
CA MET A 391 -16.91 1.96 -10.40
C MET A 391 -16.01 0.72 -10.24
N VAL A 392 -15.71 0.32 -9.00
CA VAL A 392 -14.87 -0.83 -8.67
C VAL A 392 -15.70 -1.97 -8.09
N LEU A 393 -16.60 -1.67 -7.15
CA LEU A 393 -17.28 -2.68 -6.34
C LEU A 393 -18.12 -3.68 -7.13
N THR A 394 -18.69 -3.27 -8.27
CA THR A 394 -19.50 -4.20 -9.07
C THR A 394 -18.63 -5.33 -9.64
N ARG A 395 -17.42 -5.02 -10.13
CA ARG A 395 -16.48 -6.03 -10.63
C ARG A 395 -15.86 -6.86 -9.50
N TRP A 396 -15.64 -6.24 -8.34
CA TRP A 396 -15.20 -6.92 -7.13
C TRP A 396 -16.21 -7.99 -6.69
N PHE A 397 -17.51 -7.67 -6.69
CA PHE A 397 -18.58 -8.64 -6.42
C PHE A 397 -18.59 -9.77 -7.44
N GLU A 398 -18.55 -9.48 -8.75
CA GLU A 398 -18.50 -10.51 -9.78
C GLU A 398 -17.32 -11.48 -9.59
N PHE A 399 -16.14 -10.96 -9.26
CA PHE A 399 -14.96 -11.78 -9.01
C PHE A 399 -15.14 -12.73 -7.82
N LEU A 400 -15.67 -12.24 -6.69
CA LEU A 400 -15.95 -13.07 -5.53
C LEU A 400 -17.03 -14.12 -5.82
N GLU A 401 -18.06 -13.77 -6.58
CA GLU A 401 -19.11 -14.69 -7.01
C GLU A 401 -18.54 -15.85 -7.85
N PHE A 402 -17.61 -15.56 -8.75
CA PHE A 402 -16.97 -16.56 -9.59
C PHE A 402 -16.00 -17.46 -8.83
N TYR A 403 -15.05 -16.88 -8.08
CA TYR A 403 -13.95 -17.66 -7.51
C TYR A 403 -14.18 -18.13 -6.07
N VAL A 404 -15.01 -17.45 -5.29
CA VAL A 404 -15.34 -17.82 -3.90
C VAL A 404 -16.70 -18.50 -3.82
N ALA A 405 -17.77 -17.87 -4.31
CA ALA A 405 -19.12 -18.41 -4.20
C ALA A 405 -19.46 -19.48 -5.25
N ARG A 406 -18.69 -19.54 -6.35
CA ARG A 406 -18.86 -20.46 -7.47
C ARG A 406 -20.28 -20.46 -8.06
N ARG A 407 -20.83 -19.27 -8.31
CA ARG A 407 -22.16 -19.09 -8.92
C ARG A 407 -22.16 -17.93 -9.92
N VAL A 408 -23.19 -17.86 -10.76
CA VAL A 408 -23.38 -16.76 -11.71
C VAL A 408 -23.70 -15.46 -10.94
N PRO A 409 -22.93 -14.37 -11.10
CA PRO A 409 -23.13 -13.14 -10.34
C PRO A 409 -24.50 -12.51 -10.62
N ARG A 410 -25.28 -12.30 -9.55
CA ARG A 410 -26.57 -11.59 -9.59
C ARG A 410 -26.78 -10.81 -8.31
N LEU A 411 -26.92 -9.48 -8.42
CA LEU A 411 -27.08 -8.65 -7.23
C LEU A 411 -28.53 -8.72 -6.73
N HIS A 412 -28.71 -8.92 -5.42
CA HIS A 412 -30.06 -8.97 -4.87
C HIS A 412 -30.76 -7.59 -5.00
N PRO A 413 -32.04 -7.52 -5.45
CA PRO A 413 -32.73 -6.24 -5.66
C PRO A 413 -32.76 -5.31 -4.45
N ALA A 414 -32.91 -5.87 -3.25
CA ALA A 414 -32.85 -5.10 -1.99
C ALA A 414 -31.47 -4.46 -1.76
N VAL A 415 -30.38 -5.18 -2.08
CA VAL A 415 -29.01 -4.65 -1.95
C VAL A 415 -28.76 -3.55 -2.97
N ARG A 416 -29.25 -3.73 -4.21
CA ARG A 416 -29.15 -2.70 -5.25
C ARG A 416 -29.83 -1.39 -4.82
N LEU A 417 -31.00 -1.47 -4.19
CA LEU A 417 -31.71 -0.31 -3.66
C LEU A 417 -30.98 0.37 -2.49
N LEU A 418 -30.53 -0.41 -1.51
CA LEU A 418 -29.84 0.11 -0.33
C LEU A 418 -28.44 0.64 -0.65
N GLY A 419 -27.75 0.01 -1.60
CA GLY A 419 -26.39 0.38 -1.99
C GLY A 419 -26.27 1.80 -2.51
N GLY A 420 -27.24 2.28 -3.31
CA GLY A 420 -27.20 3.66 -3.79
C GLY A 420 -27.27 4.70 -2.67
N GLN A 421 -28.05 4.40 -1.61
CA GLN A 421 -28.12 5.24 -0.42
C GLN A 421 -26.80 5.19 0.37
N GLU A 422 -26.21 4.01 0.51
CA GLU A 422 -24.93 3.83 1.20
C GLU A 422 -23.78 4.55 0.48
N PHE A 423 -23.72 4.47 -0.85
CA PHE A 423 -22.74 5.21 -1.66
C PHE A 423 -22.92 6.71 -1.49
N SER A 424 -24.16 7.18 -1.53
CA SER A 424 -24.46 8.61 -1.34
C SER A 424 -24.05 9.07 0.05
N SER A 425 -24.31 8.27 1.09
CA SER A 425 -23.91 8.57 2.47
C SER A 425 -22.39 8.55 2.67
N THR A 426 -21.69 7.64 1.99
CA THR A 426 -20.24 7.45 2.15
C THR A 426 -19.44 8.49 1.39
N PHE A 427 -19.78 8.75 0.13
CA PHE A 427 -19.02 9.62 -0.76
C PHE A 427 -19.59 11.04 -0.85
N GLY A 428 -20.76 11.30 -0.25
CA GLY A 428 -21.40 12.61 -0.29
C GLY A 428 -21.87 13.04 -1.68
N VAL A 429 -22.19 12.07 -2.55
CA VAL A 429 -22.62 12.31 -3.94
C VAL A 429 -23.86 11.49 -4.26
N GLU A 430 -24.91 12.15 -4.75
CA GLU A 430 -26.16 11.48 -5.15
C GLU A 430 -26.02 10.76 -6.50
N GLY A 431 -26.89 9.78 -6.75
CA GLY A 431 -26.99 9.09 -8.04
C GLY A 431 -25.87 8.08 -8.33
N LEU A 432 -25.07 7.74 -7.32
CA LEU A 432 -24.12 6.63 -7.37
C LEU A 432 -24.87 5.30 -7.23
N GLU A 433 -24.73 4.42 -8.22
CA GLU A 433 -25.42 3.13 -8.26
C GLU A 433 -24.47 2.01 -8.71
N PHE A 434 -24.80 0.76 -8.33
CA PHE A 434 -24.14 -0.42 -8.91
C PHE A 434 -24.39 -0.50 -10.42
N GLU A 435 -23.38 -0.93 -11.18
CA GLU A 435 -23.54 -1.18 -12.61
C GLU A 435 -24.50 -2.36 -12.87
N PRO A 436 -25.12 -2.49 -14.06
CA PRO A 436 -25.97 -3.63 -14.40
C PRO A 436 -25.27 -5.00 -14.30
N ASP A 437 -26.03 -6.04 -13.98
CA ASP A 437 -25.54 -7.42 -13.91
C ASP A 437 -25.18 -7.95 -15.32
N ARG A 438 -23.89 -7.99 -15.65
CA ARG A 438 -23.41 -8.32 -17.02
C ARG A 438 -23.61 -9.78 -17.43
N PHE A 439 -23.73 -10.68 -16.45
CA PHE A 439 -23.87 -12.12 -16.66
C PHE A 439 -25.31 -12.61 -16.42
N ALA A 440 -26.29 -11.71 -16.33
CA ALA A 440 -27.68 -12.05 -16.02
C ALA A 440 -28.37 -12.93 -17.09
N ASP A 441 -27.86 -12.92 -18.33
CA ASP A 441 -28.36 -13.74 -19.44
C ASP A 441 -27.96 -15.22 -19.33
N PHE A 442 -26.92 -15.54 -18.57
CA PHE A 442 -26.56 -16.94 -18.29
C PHE A 442 -27.56 -17.55 -17.30
N ALA A 443 -27.97 -18.79 -17.57
CA ALA A 443 -28.80 -19.54 -16.63
C ALA A 443 -28.04 -19.77 -15.31
N ASN A 444 -28.75 -19.87 -14.19
CA ASN A 444 -28.12 -20.03 -12.87
C ASN A 444 -27.24 -21.29 -12.76
N ASP A 445 -27.55 -22.33 -13.54
CA ASP A 445 -26.80 -23.57 -13.62
C ASP A 445 -25.67 -23.55 -14.68
N ASP A 446 -25.55 -22.48 -15.48
CA ASP A 446 -24.48 -22.28 -16.46
C ASP A 446 -23.30 -21.46 -15.89
N TYR A 447 -22.81 -21.89 -14.72
CA TYR A 447 -21.63 -21.29 -14.09
C TYR A 447 -20.39 -21.37 -15.00
N ALA A 448 -20.18 -22.51 -15.67
CA ALA A 448 -19.00 -22.73 -16.49
C ALA A 448 -18.97 -21.80 -17.72
N GLY A 449 -20.12 -21.60 -18.39
CA GLY A 449 -20.23 -20.65 -19.49
C GLY A 449 -20.00 -19.22 -19.05
N ALA A 450 -20.60 -18.81 -17.93
CA ALA A 450 -20.43 -17.46 -17.37
C ALA A 450 -18.97 -17.19 -16.96
N LEU A 451 -18.32 -18.15 -16.29
CA LEU A 451 -16.91 -18.03 -15.89
C LEU A 451 -16.00 -17.92 -17.12
N ALA A 452 -16.21 -18.75 -18.14
CA ALA A 452 -15.41 -18.69 -19.37
C ALA A 452 -15.57 -17.35 -20.09
N ALA A 453 -16.77 -16.76 -20.09
CA ALA A 453 -17.00 -15.43 -20.63
C ALA A 453 -16.26 -14.35 -19.83
N TYR A 454 -16.26 -14.44 -18.49
CA TYR A 454 -15.54 -13.53 -17.61
C TYR A 454 -14.01 -13.62 -17.75
N GLU A 455 -13.48 -14.84 -17.83
CA GLU A 455 -12.03 -15.10 -17.99
C GLU A 455 -11.52 -14.66 -19.37
N ALA A 456 -12.38 -14.59 -20.38
CA ALA A 456 -12.04 -14.09 -21.71
C ALA A 456 -11.91 -12.55 -21.78
N GLU A 457 -12.37 -11.82 -20.77
CA GLU A 457 -12.21 -10.36 -20.70
C GLU A 457 -10.74 -9.98 -20.45
N PRO A 458 -10.27 -8.81 -20.94
CA PRO A 458 -8.93 -8.30 -20.64
C PRO A 458 -8.63 -8.29 -19.14
N GLU A 459 -7.38 -8.48 -18.79
CA GLU A 459 -6.95 -8.58 -17.39
C GLU A 459 -6.90 -7.22 -16.70
N VAL A 460 -6.67 -6.14 -17.44
CA VAL A 460 -6.46 -4.80 -16.88
C VAL A 460 -7.49 -3.83 -17.43
N ARG A 461 -8.14 -3.08 -16.55
CA ARG A 461 -8.94 -1.89 -16.88
C ARG A 461 -8.26 -0.66 -16.32
N VAL A 462 -8.11 0.36 -17.16
CA VAL A 462 -7.62 1.69 -16.77
C VAL A 462 -8.77 2.67 -16.84
N LEU A 463 -9.16 3.24 -15.69
CA LEU A 463 -10.26 4.19 -15.59
C LEU A 463 -9.70 5.61 -15.55
N PHE A 464 -10.06 6.42 -16.54
CA PHE A 464 -9.51 7.76 -16.70
C PHE A 464 -10.45 8.84 -16.18
N GLU A 465 -9.84 9.92 -15.69
CA GLU A 465 -10.53 11.18 -15.37
C GLU A 465 -11.67 11.03 -14.34
N SER A 466 -11.48 10.19 -13.32
CA SER A 466 -12.44 10.03 -12.23
C SER A 466 -12.73 11.36 -11.55
N GLY A 467 -14.00 11.64 -11.30
CA GLY A 467 -14.45 12.96 -10.81
C GLY A 467 -15.10 13.83 -11.87
N ALA A 468 -14.94 13.49 -13.15
CA ALA A 468 -15.37 14.32 -14.27
C ALA A 468 -16.42 13.66 -15.20
N ARG A 469 -17.15 12.65 -14.73
CA ARG A 469 -18.21 12.02 -15.54
C ARG A 469 -19.35 13.05 -15.77
N PRO A 470 -19.77 13.34 -17.03
CA PRO A 470 -20.67 14.46 -17.35
C PRO A 470 -22.05 14.47 -16.67
N ASP A 471 -22.56 13.31 -16.25
CA ASP A 471 -23.85 13.13 -15.60
C ASP A 471 -23.75 13.08 -14.06
N THR A 472 -22.60 13.42 -13.50
CA THR A 472 -22.35 13.43 -12.05
C THR A 472 -21.84 14.78 -11.56
N GLU A 473 -22.00 15.02 -10.27
CA GLU A 473 -21.40 16.17 -9.59
C GLU A 473 -19.85 16.11 -9.69
N PRO A 474 -19.16 17.26 -9.79
CA PRO A 474 -17.70 17.30 -9.76
C PRO A 474 -17.11 16.59 -8.54
N GLY A 475 -16.10 15.74 -8.75
CA GLY A 475 -15.47 14.96 -7.70
C GLY A 475 -16.18 13.65 -7.36
N ALA A 476 -17.27 13.29 -8.06
CA ALA A 476 -17.89 11.97 -7.91
C ALA A 476 -16.90 10.83 -8.21
N PRO A 477 -16.87 9.72 -7.44
CA PRO A 477 -16.05 8.56 -7.76
C PRO A 477 -16.67 7.78 -8.95
N ALA A 478 -16.66 8.43 -10.11
CA ALA A 478 -17.12 7.93 -11.40
C ALA A 478 -16.09 8.33 -12.46
N HIS A 479 -15.59 7.36 -13.21
CA HIS A 479 -14.67 7.58 -14.32
C HIS A 479 -15.41 8.08 -15.55
N ARG A 480 -14.70 8.79 -16.43
CA ARG A 480 -15.31 9.42 -17.60
C ARG A 480 -15.26 8.54 -18.84
N PHE A 481 -14.16 7.80 -18.99
CA PHE A 481 -13.95 6.79 -20.02
C PHE A 481 -12.92 5.77 -19.51
N GLU A 482 -12.79 4.65 -20.21
CA GLU A 482 -11.87 3.57 -19.84
C GLU A 482 -11.15 2.99 -21.06
N ALA A 483 -10.03 2.33 -20.80
CA ALA A 483 -9.36 1.44 -21.74
C ALA A 483 -9.07 0.09 -21.07
N ALA A 484 -8.95 -0.97 -21.87
CA ALA A 484 -8.71 -2.32 -21.38
C ALA A 484 -7.48 -2.92 -22.08
N PHE A 485 -6.69 -3.68 -21.31
CA PHE A 485 -5.42 -4.26 -21.74
C PHE A 485 -5.25 -5.69 -21.20
N ASP A 486 -4.46 -6.50 -21.89
CA ASP A 486 -4.14 -7.87 -21.46
C ASP A 486 -3.05 -7.90 -20.36
N ARG A 487 -2.33 -6.80 -20.14
CA ARG A 487 -1.28 -6.66 -19.12
C ARG A 487 -1.04 -5.20 -18.75
N PHE A 488 -0.37 -4.97 -17.63
CA PHE A 488 0.14 -3.67 -17.22
C PHE A 488 1.66 -3.76 -16.97
N PRO A 489 2.48 -2.82 -17.48
CA PRO A 489 2.15 -1.79 -18.47
C PRO A 489 1.58 -2.39 -19.77
N PRO A 490 0.80 -1.62 -20.55
CA PRO A 490 0.26 -2.09 -21.84
C PRO A 490 1.36 -2.58 -22.78
N ALA A 491 1.12 -3.67 -23.51
CA ALA A 491 2.10 -4.24 -24.43
C ALA A 491 2.37 -3.34 -25.65
N GLU A 492 1.37 -2.53 -25.99
CA GLU A 492 1.37 -1.53 -27.05
C GLU A 492 1.98 -0.18 -26.64
N ALA A 493 2.46 -0.05 -25.40
CA ALA A 493 3.16 1.15 -24.95
C ALA A 493 4.48 1.33 -25.72
N VAL A 494 4.70 2.53 -26.24
CA VAL A 494 5.92 2.91 -26.98
C VAL A 494 6.61 4.04 -26.21
N GLY A 495 7.91 3.88 -25.95
CA GLY A 495 8.69 4.88 -25.23
C GLY A 495 9.09 6.07 -26.09
N HIS A 496 8.81 7.28 -25.60
CA HIS A 496 9.21 8.54 -26.22
C HIS A 496 10.12 9.36 -25.32
N SER A 497 11.11 10.02 -25.92
CA SER A 497 11.99 10.94 -25.20
C SER A 497 11.52 12.39 -25.39
N TYR A 498 11.49 13.15 -24.30
CA TYR A 498 11.25 14.60 -24.31
C TYR A 498 12.47 15.29 -23.70
N TYR A 499 13.35 15.81 -24.54
CA TYR A 499 14.60 16.44 -24.12
C TYR A 499 14.37 17.86 -23.59
N LEU A 500 15.07 18.22 -22.53
CA LEU A 500 15.09 19.59 -22.02
C LEU A 500 15.77 20.50 -23.06
N GLY A 501 15.09 21.56 -23.46
CA GLY A 501 15.54 22.53 -24.46
C GLY A 501 15.65 23.95 -23.89
N PRO A 502 16.20 24.89 -24.68
CA PRO A 502 16.33 26.28 -24.26
C PRO A 502 14.94 26.92 -24.05
N GLN A 503 14.89 27.97 -23.23
CA GLN A 503 13.66 28.69 -22.85
C GLN A 503 12.55 27.81 -22.25
N GLY A 504 12.90 26.73 -21.55
CA GLY A 504 11.92 25.88 -20.87
C GLY A 504 11.07 25.03 -21.82
N THR A 505 11.66 24.56 -22.92
CA THR A 505 10.98 23.68 -23.89
C THR A 505 11.25 22.21 -23.59
N LEU A 506 10.28 21.34 -23.89
CA LEU A 506 10.46 19.90 -24.00
C LEU A 506 10.40 19.51 -25.49
N VAL A 507 11.52 19.04 -26.03
CA VAL A 507 11.68 18.69 -27.45
C VAL A 507 11.53 17.18 -27.64
N PRO A 508 10.51 16.71 -28.38
CA PRO A 508 10.30 15.27 -28.57
C PRO A 508 11.36 14.66 -29.51
N ASP A 509 11.88 13.51 -29.09
CA ASP A 509 12.68 12.53 -29.85
C ASP A 509 13.97 13.06 -30.55
N ALA A 510 14.32 14.32 -30.33
CA ALA A 510 15.50 14.96 -30.90
C ALA A 510 16.28 15.73 -29.83
N VAL A 511 17.55 15.36 -29.65
CA VAL A 511 18.48 16.06 -28.76
C VAL A 511 18.70 17.50 -29.26
N PRO A 512 18.43 18.54 -28.44
CA PRO A 512 18.74 19.91 -28.82
C PRO A 512 20.25 20.09 -29.03
N ALA A 513 20.63 20.72 -30.15
CA ALA A 513 22.04 20.96 -30.47
C ALA A 513 22.68 22.03 -29.57
N GLU A 514 21.88 22.98 -29.06
CA GLU A 514 22.33 24.03 -28.16
C GLU A 514 22.58 23.43 -26.76
N THR A 515 23.85 23.39 -26.36
CA THR A 515 24.25 23.03 -25.00
C THR A 515 23.97 24.20 -24.06
N GLY A 516 23.39 23.91 -22.90
CA GLY A 516 23.22 24.88 -21.83
C GLY A 516 22.94 24.18 -20.50
N ALA A 517 22.63 24.97 -19.49
CA ALA A 517 22.13 24.49 -18.22
C ALA A 517 21.23 25.54 -17.60
N ASP A 518 20.27 25.09 -16.81
CA ASP A 518 19.39 25.95 -16.03
C ASP A 518 19.53 25.60 -14.55
N GLN A 519 19.32 26.59 -13.66
CA GLN A 519 19.54 26.44 -12.22
C GLN A 519 18.33 26.84 -11.38
N TYR A 520 18.13 26.14 -10.27
CA TYR A 520 17.13 26.48 -9.26
C TYR A 520 17.74 26.42 -7.86
N ARG A 521 17.15 27.16 -6.93
CA ARG A 521 17.58 27.25 -5.53
C ARG A 521 16.74 26.33 -4.67
N HIS A 522 17.40 25.61 -3.75
CA HIS A 522 16.73 24.79 -2.74
C HIS A 522 15.67 25.59 -1.95
N ASP A 523 14.44 25.06 -1.83
CA ASP A 523 13.37 25.61 -0.99
C ASP A 523 13.27 24.84 0.34
N PRO A 524 13.68 25.45 1.47
CA PRO A 524 13.66 24.77 2.77
C PRO A 524 12.25 24.50 3.29
N ASP A 525 11.24 25.21 2.79
CA ASP A 525 9.85 25.06 3.24
C ASP A 525 9.05 24.09 2.36
N ALA A 526 9.65 23.53 1.30
CA ALA A 526 8.94 22.66 0.37
C ALA A 526 8.44 21.38 1.06
N GLY A 527 9.30 20.77 1.87
CA GLY A 527 9.08 19.45 2.45
C GLY A 527 7.91 19.35 3.43
N THR A 528 7.49 20.46 4.05
CA THR A 528 6.41 20.52 5.05
C THR A 528 5.07 20.96 4.47
N LYS A 529 4.98 21.04 3.14
CA LYS A 529 3.78 21.49 2.43
C LYS A 529 3.22 20.37 1.59
N THR A 530 1.90 20.25 1.60
CA THR A 530 1.12 19.43 0.69
C THR A 530 0.25 20.34 -0.20
N PHE A 531 -0.65 19.78 -1.00
CA PHE A 531 -1.64 20.60 -1.72
C PHE A 531 -2.87 21.03 -0.89
N PHE A 532 -2.94 20.67 0.40
CA PHE A 532 -4.11 20.98 1.24
C PHE A 532 -4.03 22.37 1.87
N GLY A 533 -5.17 23.06 1.88
CA GLY A 533 -5.33 24.35 2.58
C GLY A 533 -5.62 24.20 4.08
N PRO A 534 -6.09 25.27 4.75
CA PRO A 534 -6.35 25.28 6.20
C PRO A 534 -7.40 24.27 6.69
N ARG A 535 -8.31 23.80 5.81
CA ARG A 535 -9.24 22.70 6.14
C ARG A 535 -8.55 21.34 6.27
N GLY A 536 -7.37 21.19 5.67
CA GLY A 536 -6.59 19.96 5.70
C GLY A 536 -7.19 18.84 4.85
N TYR A 537 -6.71 17.63 5.14
CA TYR A 537 -7.09 16.41 4.43
C TYR A 537 -8.48 15.90 4.85
N GLU A 538 -9.39 15.76 3.87
CA GLU A 538 -10.76 15.26 4.07
C GLU A 538 -11.03 14.02 3.19
N LEU A 539 -10.72 12.81 3.68
CA LEU A 539 -10.78 11.53 2.94
C LEU A 539 -12.02 11.36 2.03
N LEU A 540 -13.21 11.62 2.57
CA LEU A 540 -14.49 11.33 1.91
C LEU A 540 -15.14 12.53 1.21
N ALA A 541 -14.53 13.72 1.26
CA ALA A 541 -15.10 14.88 0.60
C ALA A 541 -15.11 14.69 -0.94
N PRO A 542 -16.21 14.98 -1.66
CA PRO A 542 -16.25 14.89 -3.12
C PRO A 542 -15.11 15.69 -3.78
N LEU A 543 -14.97 16.95 -3.36
CA LEU A 543 -13.87 17.84 -3.70
C LEU A 543 -13.12 18.26 -2.44
N TRP A 544 -11.79 18.24 -2.52
CA TRP A 544 -10.92 18.70 -1.46
C TRP A 544 -10.77 20.22 -1.46
N ASP A 545 -10.44 20.78 -0.29
CA ASP A 545 -9.92 22.14 -0.17
C ASP A 545 -8.47 22.19 -0.61
N ILE A 546 -8.25 22.56 -1.87
CA ILE A 546 -6.91 22.60 -2.44
C ILE A 546 -6.35 24.02 -2.37
N ASP A 547 -5.14 24.13 -1.82
CA ASP A 547 -4.26 25.30 -1.89
C ASP A 547 -2.92 24.84 -2.50
N TRP A 548 -2.95 24.41 -3.76
CA TRP A 548 -1.78 23.91 -4.45
C TRP A 548 -0.82 25.05 -4.81
N THR A 549 0.08 25.36 -3.87
CA THR A 549 0.97 26.53 -3.93
C THR A 549 2.07 26.43 -5.00
N ASP A 550 2.48 27.57 -5.53
CA ASP A 550 3.66 27.70 -6.41
C ASP A 550 4.98 27.73 -5.62
N PHE A 551 6.04 27.25 -6.27
CA PHE A 551 7.41 27.56 -5.87
C PHE A 551 7.74 29.03 -6.21
N GLY A 552 8.57 29.66 -5.39
CA GLY A 552 8.98 31.04 -5.60
C GLY A 552 9.87 31.22 -6.84
N PRO A 553 10.06 32.46 -7.32
CA PRO A 553 10.92 32.74 -8.46
C PRO A 553 12.34 32.19 -8.28
N GLY A 554 12.78 31.33 -9.20
CA GLY A 554 14.10 30.69 -9.17
C GLY A 554 14.22 29.48 -8.22
N GLU A 555 13.11 29.00 -7.64
CA GLU A 555 13.08 27.82 -6.75
C GLU A 555 12.62 26.53 -7.48
N GLN A 556 12.34 26.64 -8.78
CA GLN A 556 12.02 25.50 -9.65
C GLN A 556 12.56 25.70 -11.06
N LEU A 557 12.71 24.60 -11.79
CA LEU A 557 12.79 24.60 -13.25
C LEU A 557 11.47 24.10 -13.83
N ALA A 558 11.08 24.65 -14.98
CA ALA A 558 9.89 24.28 -15.71
C ALA A 558 10.20 24.07 -17.19
N TYR A 559 9.70 22.98 -17.75
CA TYR A 559 9.80 22.67 -19.16
C TYR A 559 8.45 22.19 -19.69
N ALA A 560 8.05 22.60 -20.88
CA ALA A 560 6.81 22.13 -21.48
C ALA A 560 6.95 21.89 -22.98
N THR A 561 6.19 20.92 -23.50
CA THR A 561 6.15 20.63 -24.93
C THR A 561 5.53 21.79 -25.71
N GLU A 562 5.64 21.80 -27.03
CA GLU A 562 4.64 22.48 -27.85
C GLU A 562 3.26 21.83 -27.63
N PRO A 563 2.15 22.55 -27.92
CA PRO A 563 0.82 21.95 -27.89
C PRO A 563 0.76 20.70 -28.76
N PHE A 564 0.21 19.60 -28.22
CA PHE A 564 0.04 18.38 -28.99
C PHE A 564 -0.88 18.62 -30.19
N ALA A 565 -0.53 18.07 -31.35
CA ALA A 565 -1.31 18.22 -32.57
C ALA A 565 -2.58 17.33 -32.57
N GLU A 566 -2.53 16.23 -31.80
CA GLU A 566 -3.59 15.24 -31.65
C GLU A 566 -3.66 14.79 -30.19
N ASP A 567 -4.68 14.00 -29.84
CA ASP A 567 -4.80 13.44 -28.51
C ASP A 567 -3.69 12.41 -28.26
N VAL A 568 -3.10 12.45 -27.08
CA VAL A 568 -2.02 11.56 -26.64
C VAL A 568 -2.44 10.91 -25.33
N VAL A 569 -2.31 9.58 -25.22
CA VAL A 569 -2.55 8.87 -23.97
C VAL A 569 -1.25 8.23 -23.51
N MET A 570 -0.97 8.35 -22.21
CA MET A 570 0.19 7.77 -21.56
C MET A 570 -0.28 6.85 -20.44
N VAL A 571 0.25 5.63 -20.42
CA VAL A 571 -0.09 4.61 -19.42
C VAL A 571 1.16 3.80 -19.06
N GLY A 572 1.54 3.80 -17.79
CA GLY A 572 2.70 3.06 -17.29
C GLY A 572 3.64 3.93 -16.45
N ALA A 573 4.77 3.35 -16.05
CA ALA A 573 5.86 4.06 -15.39
C ALA A 573 6.73 4.82 -16.40
N GLY A 574 7.61 5.69 -15.91
CA GLY A 574 8.64 6.32 -16.74
C GLY A 574 9.78 6.82 -15.88
N TYR A 575 10.65 7.66 -16.44
CA TYR A 575 11.71 8.30 -15.66
C TYR A 575 12.17 9.62 -16.26
N ALA A 576 12.76 10.46 -15.41
CA ALA A 576 13.55 11.62 -15.83
C ALA A 576 15.04 11.28 -15.73
N GLU A 577 15.78 11.44 -16.82
CA GLU A 577 17.24 11.32 -16.86
C GLU A 577 17.84 12.73 -16.83
N LEU A 578 18.53 13.08 -15.75
CA LEU A 578 19.08 14.41 -15.50
C LEU A 578 20.59 14.37 -15.40
N TYR A 579 21.27 15.28 -16.08
CA TYR A 579 22.67 15.60 -15.84
C TYR A 579 22.73 16.75 -14.84
N PHE A 580 23.00 16.41 -13.58
CA PHE A 580 22.75 17.25 -12.41
C PHE A 580 24.04 17.63 -11.69
N ALA A 581 24.14 18.85 -11.18
CA ALA A 581 25.17 19.28 -10.24
C ALA A 581 24.55 20.10 -9.10
N SER A 582 25.17 20.10 -7.92
CA SER A 582 24.76 20.93 -6.78
C SER A 582 25.96 21.63 -6.15
N GLU A 583 25.72 22.77 -5.50
CA GLU A 583 26.70 23.41 -4.59
C GLU A 583 26.89 22.64 -3.26
N ALA A 584 26.02 21.67 -2.95
CA ALA A 584 26.10 20.83 -1.77
C ALA A 584 26.55 19.39 -2.10
N ASP A 585 26.92 18.64 -1.06
CA ASP A 585 27.30 17.22 -1.12
C ASP A 585 26.11 16.25 -0.97
N ASP A 586 24.91 16.78 -0.71
CA ASP A 586 23.65 16.04 -0.74
C ASP A 586 22.55 16.90 -1.38
N ALA A 587 21.61 16.27 -2.06
CA ALA A 587 20.48 16.94 -2.68
C ALA A 587 19.31 15.99 -2.87
N ASN A 588 18.13 16.45 -2.48
CA ASN A 588 16.86 15.79 -2.76
C ASN A 588 16.20 16.46 -3.96
N ILE A 589 15.76 15.66 -4.94
CA ILE A 589 15.19 16.13 -6.19
C ILE A 589 13.79 15.53 -6.37
N GLN A 590 12.84 16.38 -6.75
CA GLN A 590 11.51 15.99 -7.19
C GLN A 590 11.33 16.37 -8.65
N VAL A 591 10.74 15.47 -9.43
CA VAL A 591 10.19 15.75 -10.75
C VAL A 591 8.68 15.66 -10.69
N THR A 592 7.96 16.60 -11.30
CA THR A 592 6.48 16.57 -11.31
C THR A 592 5.97 16.73 -12.74
N LEU A 593 5.02 15.89 -13.11
CA LEU A 593 4.31 15.97 -14.39
C LEU A 593 2.96 16.67 -14.20
N SER A 594 2.64 17.59 -15.10
CA SER A 594 1.34 18.25 -15.16
C SER A 594 0.89 18.49 -16.60
N ILE A 595 -0.42 18.73 -16.76
CA ILE A 595 -1.03 19.12 -18.03
C ILE A 595 -1.23 20.63 -18.02
N LEU A 596 -0.82 21.29 -19.10
CA LEU A 596 -1.29 22.65 -19.40
C LEU A 596 -2.43 22.56 -20.40
N SER A 597 -3.64 22.88 -19.95
CA SER A 597 -4.82 22.87 -20.81
C SER A 597 -4.81 24.04 -21.80
N ALA A 598 -5.50 23.88 -22.93
CA ALA A 598 -5.71 24.99 -23.87
C ALA A 598 -6.51 26.16 -23.25
N ALA A 599 -7.23 25.90 -22.16
CA ALA A 599 -7.98 26.91 -21.39
C ALA A 599 -7.09 27.74 -20.45
N GLY A 600 -5.81 27.34 -20.26
CA GLY A 600 -4.87 28.05 -19.40
C GLY A 600 -4.84 27.54 -17.95
N ASP A 601 -5.30 26.31 -17.71
CA ASP A 601 -5.20 25.66 -16.41
C ASP A 601 -4.02 24.68 -16.38
N GLU A 602 -3.39 24.54 -15.21
CA GLU A 602 -2.45 23.49 -14.89
C GLU A 602 -3.15 22.42 -14.05
N THR A 603 -2.98 21.14 -14.39
CA THR A 603 -3.50 20.00 -13.63
C THR A 603 -2.39 19.00 -13.29
N TYR A 604 -2.26 18.63 -12.02
CA TYR A 604 -1.29 17.65 -11.55
C TYR A 604 -1.54 16.24 -12.11
N ILE A 605 -0.46 15.49 -12.39
CA ILE A 605 -0.53 14.07 -12.80
C ILE A 605 0.14 13.19 -11.75
N THR A 606 1.45 13.36 -11.56
CA THR A 606 2.28 12.48 -10.72
C THR A 606 3.63 13.15 -10.41
N SER A 607 4.31 12.66 -9.38
CA SER A 607 5.66 13.08 -8.98
C SER A 607 6.58 11.88 -8.75
N GLY A 608 7.86 12.08 -9.03
CA GLY A 608 8.95 11.14 -8.74
C GLY A 608 10.02 11.81 -7.88
N TRP A 609 10.76 11.02 -7.10
CA TRP A 609 11.71 11.53 -6.11
C TRP A 609 13.01 10.74 -6.14
N LEU A 610 14.12 11.43 -5.85
CA LEU A 610 15.42 10.81 -5.63
C LEU A 610 16.30 11.68 -4.74
N ARG A 611 16.91 11.10 -3.70
CA ARG A 611 18.11 11.65 -3.07
C ARG A 611 19.31 11.31 -3.94
N ALA A 612 20.03 12.32 -4.41
CA ALA A 612 21.07 12.17 -5.44
C ALA A 612 22.21 11.21 -5.06
N GLY A 613 22.46 11.01 -3.77
CA GLY A 613 23.42 10.02 -3.28
C GLY A 613 23.02 8.57 -3.57
N HIS A 614 21.73 8.29 -3.74
CA HIS A 614 21.18 6.98 -4.12
C HIS A 614 21.11 6.76 -5.65
N ARG A 615 21.90 7.50 -6.44
CA ARG A 615 21.87 7.42 -7.92
C ARG A 615 22.30 6.08 -8.53
N TYR A 616 22.78 5.12 -7.73
CA TYR A 616 23.11 3.79 -8.24
C TYR A 616 21.84 3.10 -8.74
N VAL A 617 21.85 2.70 -10.01
CA VAL A 617 20.74 1.99 -10.68
C VAL A 617 21.04 0.49 -10.68
N ASP A 618 20.10 -0.31 -10.19
CA ASP A 618 20.10 -1.75 -10.36
C ASP A 618 19.57 -2.08 -11.76
N GLU A 619 20.47 -2.12 -12.74
CA GLU A 619 20.14 -2.40 -14.14
C GLU A 619 19.56 -3.82 -14.33
N ALA A 620 19.74 -4.74 -13.36
CA ALA A 620 19.15 -6.08 -13.44
C ALA A 620 17.70 -6.12 -12.93
N ALA A 621 17.31 -5.16 -12.08
CA ALA A 621 15.94 -4.99 -11.61
C ALA A 621 15.13 -3.98 -12.43
N SER A 622 15.81 -3.18 -13.26
CA SER A 622 15.20 -2.18 -14.15
C SER A 622 14.74 -2.77 -15.49
N ASP A 623 13.83 -2.08 -16.16
CA ASP A 623 13.40 -2.37 -17.53
C ASP A 623 13.32 -1.08 -18.38
N GLU A 624 12.63 -1.11 -19.52
CA GLU A 624 12.51 0.06 -20.41
C GLU A 624 11.87 1.27 -19.74
N PHE A 625 10.89 1.05 -18.87
CA PHE A 625 10.08 2.11 -18.26
C PHE A 625 10.30 2.25 -16.75
N ARG A 626 10.64 1.15 -16.07
CA ARG A 626 10.87 1.12 -14.62
C ARG A 626 12.36 1.20 -14.30
N VAL A 627 12.73 2.14 -13.45
CA VAL A 627 14.09 2.31 -12.91
C VAL A 627 14.10 1.90 -11.45
N GLU A 628 14.94 0.93 -11.11
CA GLU A 628 15.14 0.46 -9.74
C GLU A 628 16.50 0.91 -9.21
N HIS A 629 16.50 1.42 -7.98
CA HIS A 629 17.72 1.81 -7.25
C HIS A 629 17.98 0.82 -6.12
N SER A 630 19.25 0.62 -5.75
CA SER A 630 19.57 -0.33 -4.68
C SER A 630 19.23 0.22 -3.29
N PHE A 631 19.35 1.53 -3.09
CA PHE A 631 19.20 2.26 -1.82
C PHE A 631 20.08 1.75 -0.67
N ARG A 632 21.11 0.96 -0.96
CA ARG A 632 21.98 0.37 0.06
C ARG A 632 23.07 1.32 0.48
N LEU A 633 23.56 1.13 1.70
CA LEU A 633 24.67 1.92 2.23
C LEU A 633 25.95 1.74 1.41
N GLU A 634 26.27 0.52 0.95
CA GLU A 634 27.47 0.28 0.15
C GLU A 634 27.48 0.94 -1.24
N ASP A 635 26.30 1.30 -1.76
CA ASP A 635 26.12 1.91 -3.08
C ASP A 635 25.86 3.43 -2.99
N PHE A 636 25.77 3.98 -1.78
CA PHE A 636 25.55 5.41 -1.57
C PHE A 636 26.82 6.20 -1.90
N GLU A 637 26.69 7.19 -2.78
CA GLU A 637 27.81 8.03 -3.21
C GLU A 637 27.44 9.51 -3.03
N PRO A 638 27.96 10.22 -2.00
CA PRO A 638 27.71 11.65 -1.84
C PRO A 638 28.02 12.45 -3.11
N LEU A 639 27.36 13.59 -3.29
CA LEU A 639 27.71 14.52 -4.37
C LEU A 639 29.05 15.18 -4.07
N VAL A 640 29.79 15.50 -5.14
CA VAL A 640 30.92 16.42 -5.04
C VAL A 640 30.44 17.79 -5.53
N PRO A 641 30.50 18.86 -4.70
CA PRO A 641 30.02 20.17 -5.09
C PRO A 641 30.54 20.64 -6.45
N GLY A 642 29.62 21.04 -7.33
CA GLY A 642 29.88 21.52 -8.69
C GLY A 642 30.20 20.43 -9.73
N VAL A 643 30.27 19.16 -9.34
CA VAL A 643 30.51 18.05 -10.27
C VAL A 643 29.19 17.55 -10.84
N VAL A 644 29.15 17.38 -12.16
CA VAL A 644 27.98 16.85 -12.88
C VAL A 644 27.92 15.33 -12.74
N VAL A 645 26.77 14.82 -12.34
CA VAL A 645 26.46 13.38 -12.24
C VAL A 645 25.17 13.06 -13.00
N PRO A 646 25.05 11.87 -13.62
CA PRO A 646 23.78 11.41 -14.18
C PRO A 646 22.87 10.91 -13.06
N LEU A 647 21.59 11.29 -13.11
CA LEU A 647 20.52 10.80 -12.25
C LEU A 647 19.41 10.23 -13.13
N LYS A 648 18.89 9.04 -12.80
CA LYS A 648 17.60 8.56 -13.31
C LYS A 648 16.61 8.66 -12.16
N ILE A 649 15.58 9.49 -12.28
CA ILE A 649 14.54 9.66 -11.27
C ILE A 649 13.31 8.92 -11.75
N ALA A 650 12.94 7.85 -11.05
CA ALA A 650 11.76 7.06 -11.37
C ALA A 650 10.48 7.91 -11.25
N ILE A 651 9.60 7.79 -12.25
CA ILE A 651 8.25 8.34 -12.24
C ILE A 651 7.31 7.14 -12.07
N PRO A 652 6.51 7.10 -10.99
CA PRO A 652 5.67 5.95 -10.72
C PRO A 652 4.57 5.81 -11.78
N PRO A 653 3.97 4.62 -11.91
CA PRO A 653 2.90 4.35 -12.86
C PRO A 653 1.79 5.40 -12.83
N PHE A 654 1.36 5.85 -14.01
CA PHE A 654 0.20 6.74 -14.14
C PHE A 654 -0.60 6.40 -15.40
N GLY A 655 -1.83 6.90 -15.47
CA GLY A 655 -2.67 6.90 -16.66
C GLY A 655 -3.18 8.32 -16.91
N GLN A 656 -2.87 8.90 -18.07
CA GLN A 656 -3.29 10.26 -18.40
C GLN A 656 -3.58 10.44 -19.89
N ALA A 657 -4.69 11.12 -20.19
CA ALA A 657 -4.99 11.62 -21.52
C ALA A 657 -4.66 13.12 -21.65
N PHE A 658 -3.98 13.47 -22.74
CA PHE A 658 -3.68 14.82 -23.19
C PHE A 658 -4.50 15.08 -24.44
N ARG A 659 -5.27 16.17 -24.45
CA ARG A 659 -6.06 16.54 -25.63
C ARG A 659 -5.22 17.35 -26.59
N ALA A 660 -5.57 17.34 -27.88
CA ALA A 660 -5.01 18.23 -28.87
C ALA A 660 -5.06 19.69 -28.36
N GLY A 661 -3.94 20.41 -28.47
CA GLY A 661 -3.77 21.76 -27.95
C GLY A 661 -3.31 21.85 -26.49
N SER A 662 -3.36 20.76 -25.72
CA SER A 662 -2.73 20.70 -24.39
C SER A 662 -1.22 20.47 -24.49
N ARG A 663 -0.50 20.73 -23.40
CA ARG A 663 0.96 20.54 -23.30
C ARG A 663 1.28 19.63 -22.12
N LEU A 664 2.29 18.78 -22.28
CA LEU A 664 2.94 18.12 -21.15
C LEU A 664 3.93 19.09 -20.51
N ARG A 665 3.89 19.22 -19.18
CA ARG A 665 4.83 20.01 -18.39
C ARG A 665 5.60 19.10 -17.42
N LEU A 666 6.89 19.36 -17.31
CA LEU A 666 7.81 18.84 -16.30
C LEU A 666 8.28 19.98 -15.41
N THR A 667 8.22 19.82 -14.10
CA THR A 667 9.00 20.65 -13.16
C THR A 667 10.05 19.86 -12.43
N ILE A 668 11.15 20.54 -12.07
CA ILE A 668 12.24 20.00 -11.24
C ILE A 668 12.39 20.91 -10.02
N THR A 669 12.23 20.34 -8.83
CA THR A 669 12.10 21.10 -7.57
C THR A 669 12.79 20.40 -6.40
N THR A 670 12.85 21.08 -5.25
CA THR A 670 12.99 20.39 -3.96
C THR A 670 11.70 19.59 -3.66
N PRO A 671 11.78 18.37 -3.10
CA PRO A 671 10.61 17.56 -2.74
C PRO A 671 9.64 18.21 -1.77
N GLY A 672 8.35 17.98 -2.03
CA GLY A 672 7.20 18.53 -1.31
C GLY A 672 6.28 19.37 -2.20
N ARG A 673 5.22 19.93 -1.60
CA ARG A 673 4.11 20.72 -2.20
C ARG A 673 3.21 19.96 -3.20
N ASN A 674 3.76 19.01 -3.95
CA ASN A 674 3.11 18.32 -5.07
C ASN A 674 2.63 16.91 -4.70
N HIS A 675 2.13 16.72 -3.48
CA HIS A 675 1.48 15.47 -3.06
C HIS A 675 0.36 15.76 -2.07
N GLY A 676 -0.54 14.78 -1.89
CA GLY A 676 -1.68 14.92 -1.00
C GLY A 676 -1.31 14.87 0.46
N THR A 677 -0.83 13.73 0.95
CA THR A 677 -0.48 13.61 2.38
C THR A 677 0.98 13.24 2.61
N TRP A 678 1.86 13.36 1.61
CA TRP A 678 3.28 13.08 1.78
C TRP A 678 4.07 14.36 1.98
N GLU A 679 4.91 14.35 2.99
CA GLU A 679 5.80 15.44 3.39
C GLU A 679 7.21 14.85 3.48
N PHE A 680 8.24 15.63 3.17
CA PHE A 680 9.59 15.12 3.01
C PHE A 680 10.58 15.81 3.93
N GLU A 681 11.45 15.04 4.58
CA GLU A 681 12.62 15.59 5.26
C GLU A 681 13.71 15.89 4.23
N ASN A 682 13.86 17.17 3.91
CA ASN A 682 14.92 17.65 3.01
C ASN A 682 16.19 18.02 3.80
N PRO A 683 17.40 17.88 3.19
CA PRO A 683 18.64 18.23 3.86
C PRO A 683 18.66 19.70 4.29
N THR A 684 19.18 19.95 5.49
CA THR A 684 19.43 21.30 5.99
C THR A 684 20.86 21.71 5.68
N TYR A 685 21.06 22.91 5.12
CA TYR A 685 22.39 23.38 4.71
C TYR A 685 22.91 24.53 5.60
N ASP A 686 22.77 24.40 6.92
CA ASP A 686 23.21 25.40 7.91
C ASP A 686 22.72 26.83 7.62
N GLY A 687 21.48 26.95 7.14
CA GLY A 687 20.86 28.23 6.77
C GLY A 687 21.24 28.77 5.38
N THR A 688 22.11 28.07 4.64
CA THR A 688 22.34 28.35 3.21
C THR A 688 21.24 27.72 2.35
N ARG A 689 21.15 28.17 1.09
CA ARG A 689 20.20 27.66 0.10
C ARG A 689 20.98 27.34 -1.19
N PRO A 690 21.54 26.12 -1.32
CA PRO A 690 22.41 25.77 -2.44
C PRO A 690 21.66 25.88 -3.77
N LEU A 691 22.43 26.19 -4.82
CA LEU A 691 21.97 26.08 -6.20
C LEU A 691 22.14 24.65 -6.71
N HIS A 692 21.17 24.24 -7.50
CA HIS A 692 21.14 22.98 -8.23
C HIS A 692 21.05 23.31 -9.73
N THR A 693 21.90 22.67 -10.53
CA THR A 693 22.05 22.90 -11.96
C THR A 693 21.66 21.65 -12.74
N VAL A 694 20.85 21.80 -13.77
CA VAL A 694 20.46 20.74 -14.70
C VAL A 694 20.94 21.11 -16.09
N HIS A 695 21.80 20.26 -16.67
CA HIS A 695 22.32 20.45 -18.02
C HIS A 695 21.31 20.01 -19.09
N ARG A 696 21.36 20.64 -20.25
CA ARG A 696 20.49 20.39 -21.38
C ARG A 696 21.23 20.50 -22.71
N GLY A 697 20.77 19.73 -23.70
CA GLY A 697 21.32 19.68 -25.04
C GLY A 697 22.73 19.07 -25.16
N GLY A 698 23.12 18.79 -26.40
CA GLY A 698 24.43 18.19 -26.72
C GLY A 698 24.73 16.89 -25.94
N PRO A 699 25.96 16.69 -25.43
CA PRO A 699 26.33 15.46 -24.72
C PRO A 699 25.71 15.28 -23.33
N LEU A 700 25.17 16.35 -22.74
CA LEU A 700 24.56 16.35 -21.40
C LEU A 700 23.05 16.66 -21.53
N ALA A 701 22.40 15.94 -22.44
CA ALA A 701 21.00 16.16 -22.79
C ALA A 701 20.06 15.46 -21.80
N SER A 702 19.69 16.17 -20.74
CA SER A 702 18.64 15.70 -19.82
C SER A 702 17.31 15.52 -20.57
N ARG A 703 16.53 14.51 -20.17
CA ARG A 703 15.26 14.14 -20.81
C ARG A 703 14.26 13.54 -19.84
N LEU A 704 13.01 13.52 -20.29
CA LEU A 704 11.92 12.73 -19.75
C LEU A 704 11.64 11.56 -20.70
N TYR A 705 11.44 10.35 -20.19
CA TYR A 705 11.13 9.15 -20.98
C TYR A 705 9.81 8.54 -20.52
N LEU A 706 8.82 8.46 -21.42
CA LEU A 706 7.44 8.12 -21.08
C LEU A 706 6.79 7.13 -22.06
N PRO A 707 5.87 6.27 -21.58
CA PRO A 707 5.13 5.31 -22.39
C PRO A 707 3.87 5.94 -23.00
N LEU A 708 3.80 5.99 -24.33
CA LEU A 708 2.61 6.42 -25.07
C LEU A 708 1.83 5.20 -25.55
N VAL A 709 0.51 5.29 -25.48
CA VAL A 709 -0.42 4.26 -25.95
C VAL A 709 -1.34 4.88 -27.00
N SER A 710 -1.50 4.17 -28.12
CA SER A 710 -2.32 4.60 -29.25
C SER A 710 -3.68 3.89 -29.27
N GLY A 711 -4.64 4.44 -30.03
CA GLY A 711 -5.93 3.77 -30.29
C GLY A 711 -6.98 3.91 -29.19
N ILE A 712 -6.76 4.78 -28.20
CA ILE A 712 -7.73 5.07 -27.14
C ILE A 712 -8.57 6.29 -27.55
N GLU A 713 -9.88 6.16 -27.52
CA GLU A 713 -10.82 7.25 -27.80
C GLU A 713 -10.95 8.16 -26.56
N VAL A 714 -10.53 9.42 -26.70
CA VAL A 714 -10.56 10.41 -25.62
C VAL A 714 -11.77 11.35 -25.82
N PRO A 715 -12.61 11.57 -24.80
CA PRO A 715 -13.67 12.57 -24.88
C PRO A 715 -13.12 13.96 -25.21
N ALA A 716 -13.69 14.61 -26.23
CA ALA A 716 -13.14 15.83 -26.84
C ALA A 716 -13.06 17.03 -25.88
N ASP A 717 -14.04 17.20 -24.99
CA ASP A 717 -14.02 18.26 -23.99
C ASP A 717 -13.08 17.88 -22.82
N PRO A 718 -12.27 18.80 -22.27
CA PRO A 718 -11.46 18.53 -21.09
C PRO A 718 -12.31 18.49 -19.81
N PRO A 719 -11.88 17.76 -18.77
CA PRO A 719 -12.44 17.88 -17.43
C PRO A 719 -12.47 19.34 -16.95
N ALA A 720 -13.51 19.72 -16.22
CA ALA A 720 -13.58 21.03 -15.58
C ALA A 720 -12.54 21.13 -14.45
N CYS A 721 -11.96 22.32 -14.26
CA CYS A 721 -11.12 22.60 -13.09
C CYS A 721 -11.92 23.38 -12.02
N PRO A 722 -12.13 22.85 -10.79
CA PRO A 722 -11.83 21.50 -10.31
C PRO A 722 -12.96 20.49 -10.60
N SER A 723 -12.59 19.23 -10.86
CA SER A 723 -13.52 18.10 -10.91
C SER A 723 -12.84 16.77 -10.64
N LEU A 724 -11.60 16.61 -11.11
CA LEU A 724 -10.83 15.38 -10.99
C LEU A 724 -10.52 15.00 -9.53
N ARG A 725 -10.57 13.70 -9.23
CA ARG A 725 -10.19 13.13 -7.94
C ARG A 725 -8.68 12.89 -7.90
N GLY A 726 -8.02 13.36 -6.84
CA GLY A 726 -6.58 13.21 -6.64
C GLY A 726 -5.70 14.11 -7.51
N GLN A 727 -6.26 14.80 -8.50
CA GLN A 727 -5.53 15.67 -9.44
C GLN A 727 -5.91 17.14 -9.21
N PRO A 728 -5.23 17.86 -8.30
CA PRO A 728 -5.47 19.29 -8.12
C PRO A 728 -5.18 20.06 -9.42
N CYS A 729 -5.88 21.17 -9.60
CA CYS A 729 -5.70 22.06 -10.73
C CYS A 729 -5.77 23.52 -10.29
N ARG A 730 -5.17 24.40 -11.09
CA ARG A 730 -5.07 25.85 -10.83
C ARG A 730 -4.87 26.62 -12.14
N PRO A 731 -5.10 27.94 -12.17
CA PRO A 731 -4.69 28.76 -13.30
C PRO A 731 -3.17 28.66 -13.53
N TYR A 732 -2.75 28.43 -14.76
CA TYR A 732 -1.33 28.31 -15.11
C TYR A 732 -0.60 29.66 -14.96
N GLN A 733 0.52 29.63 -14.25
CA GLN A 733 1.45 30.76 -14.12
C GLN A 733 2.75 30.42 -14.88
N PRO A 734 3.07 31.14 -15.98
CA PRO A 734 4.35 30.95 -16.66
C PRO A 734 5.53 31.24 -15.74
N GLN A 735 6.54 30.38 -15.81
CA GLN A 735 7.80 30.59 -15.09
C GLN A 735 8.98 30.49 -16.05
N GLU A 736 9.94 31.40 -15.88
CA GLU A 736 11.17 31.43 -16.67
C GLU A 736 12.28 30.72 -15.88
N ASN A 737 12.96 29.79 -16.55
CA ASN A 737 14.15 29.15 -16.00
C ASN A 737 15.30 30.15 -15.96
N GLN A 738 16.06 30.16 -14.86
CA GLN A 738 17.29 30.94 -14.77
C GLN A 738 18.43 30.16 -15.45
N PRO A 739 19.06 30.69 -16.51
CA PRO A 739 20.22 30.04 -17.11
C PRO A 739 21.38 30.00 -16.11
N ALA A 740 22.11 28.88 -16.09
CA ALA A 740 23.38 28.80 -15.38
C ALA A 740 24.49 29.48 -16.21
N PRO A 741 25.42 30.21 -15.55
CA PRO A 741 26.45 31.00 -16.21
C PRO A 741 27.56 30.19 -16.91
#